data_AF-A0A0A8EYQ8-F1
#
_entry.id   AF-A0A0A8EYQ8-F1
#
_cell.length_a   1.000
_cell.length_b   1.000
_cell.length_c   1.000
_cell.angle_alpha   90.00
_cell.angle_beta   90.00
_cell.angle_gamma   90.00
#
_symmetry.space_group_name_H-M   'P 1'
#
loop_
_entity.id
_entity.type
_entity.pdbx_description
1 polymer ?
#
loop_
_entity_poly.entity_id
_entity_poly.type
_entity_poly.pdbx_seq_one_letter_code
_entity_poly.pdbx_strand_id
1 'polypeptide(L)'
;MTEPTRQDGQWPPQERQPGSPEGPPERGLFGPPPGAFGPPPPPPPQAPHVPPQGFPYGPPASEPAAGGPAQRLHPSGRRGRFLLFGSVGALVLALVAGVLLWNNTSGSRQPAAAKQNLEPFQQALAELAAAPGLQYKDSSSAGLSKRDITVTASGSRYGTTGYGSGLDRAILHVGGKTFTRRQDSPGATDSNKWAAGDGSSGSADDVVKRTPSPAVLAMLLSGLLGDMADAPSPGASVQRPATVNGTAALAADTPAGRLLITAQKPYRVLRLEPYGPSRSTGGSTAGTRPLSAAMRPMAARDSREDPSQTPTVTEGPLAGSDSQGMDLTPVTGDAVEPMFSNLEKQTKELSDATDSGISLALNGSGTVKCSSGGCTANSGFVGQITTSAKSRLTGGQVTAVMTASFSIDGRSAGRCTSSPSSFAVAGATVSGDLSCSDPGAGPVFASVEAQKKADAQARSRANGGRPVQYRIPYNAQWLITARALATVEVQKLVNGVKRERDNTGCSKASGFRPSASLSTGGFHAYHAQAGKASILAQDGDDDPHSFSNLIPEDKPDWFKPIPPKTALERSGNYLYVVLENGDLVIGKRTAGHINLARGNPVLAAGEFKTKGGQVVYLDNKSGHYRPYGARAQKAAVDAFNRNGLNADGKYNAAWGKPGC
;
A
#
# COMPACT_ATOMS: atom_id res chain seq x y z
N MET A 1 -54.79 -0.93 56.15
CA MET A 1 -53.90 -0.13 57.01
C MET A 1 -53.06 0.75 56.10
N THR A 2 -53.52 2.01 55.99
CA THR A 2 -52.74 3.27 55.94
C THR A 2 -51.49 3.40 55.03
N GLU A 3 -51.73 4.08 53.89
CA GLU A 3 -51.03 5.26 53.30
C GLU A 3 -50.25 6.20 54.27
N PRO A 4 -49.57 7.28 53.82
CA PRO A 4 -48.64 7.48 52.68
C PRO A 4 -47.47 8.47 53.02
N THR A 5 -46.60 8.82 52.05
CA THR A 5 -46.09 10.22 51.97
C THR A 5 -45.66 10.61 50.55
N ARG A 6 -46.01 11.85 50.22
CA ARG A 6 -45.97 12.58 48.94
C ARG A 6 -44.88 13.65 49.03
N GLN A 7 -44.21 14.02 47.93
CA GLN A 7 -44.05 15.44 47.56
C GLN A 7 -43.50 15.66 46.15
N ASP A 8 -44.18 16.62 45.50
CA ASP A 8 -44.02 17.17 44.16
C ASP A 8 -42.86 18.17 44.04
N GLY A 9 -42.36 18.40 42.82
CA GLY A 9 -41.33 19.42 42.55
C GLY A 9 -41.17 19.75 41.06
N GLN A 10 -42.16 20.44 40.49
CA GLN A 10 -42.13 21.07 39.16
C GLN A 10 -41.35 22.41 39.20
N TRP A 11 -40.49 22.64 38.20
CA TRP A 11 -39.85 23.93 37.94
C TRP A 11 -40.59 24.68 36.82
N PRO A 12 -40.79 26.01 36.92
CA PRO A 12 -41.53 26.81 35.93
C PRO A 12 -40.63 27.36 34.80
N PRO A 13 -41.20 27.79 33.66
CA PRO A 13 -40.47 28.49 32.60
C PRO A 13 -40.26 29.98 32.93
N GLN A 14 -39.08 30.51 32.62
CA GLN A 14 -38.75 31.92 32.76
C GLN A 14 -39.46 32.79 31.70
N GLU A 15 -40.16 33.79 32.21
CA GLU A 15 -40.83 34.89 31.54
C GLU A 15 -39.80 35.97 31.14
N ARG A 16 -39.72 36.35 29.86
CA ARG A 16 -38.97 37.52 29.40
C ARG A 16 -39.94 38.68 29.16
N GLN A 17 -39.78 39.75 29.93
CA GLN A 17 -40.44 41.04 29.69
C GLN A 17 -39.73 41.88 28.61
N PRO A 18 -40.45 42.83 27.97
CA PRO A 18 -39.98 43.67 26.86
C PRO A 18 -39.63 45.13 27.27
N GLY A 19 -38.81 45.80 26.44
CA GLY A 19 -38.48 47.25 26.49
C GLY A 19 -36.96 47.47 26.52
N SER A 20 -36.32 48.35 25.75
CA SER A 20 -36.70 49.58 25.06
C SER A 20 -35.63 49.95 23.98
N PRO A 21 -35.85 50.98 23.14
CA PRO A 21 -35.15 51.15 21.86
C PRO A 21 -33.87 51.99 21.97
N GLU A 22 -32.78 51.55 21.33
CA GLU A 22 -31.60 52.38 21.07
C GLU A 22 -31.68 53.04 19.68
N GLY A 23 -31.26 54.31 19.65
CA GLY A 23 -31.39 55.25 18.53
C GLY A 23 -30.40 55.05 17.37
N PRO A 24 -30.39 55.99 16.42
CA PRO A 24 -29.76 55.81 15.11
C PRO A 24 -28.25 56.09 15.15
N PRO A 25 -27.44 55.42 14.30
CA PRO A 25 -26.02 55.74 14.22
C PRO A 25 -25.78 56.98 13.34
N GLU A 26 -24.91 57.85 13.87
CA GLU A 26 -24.37 59.04 13.23
C GLU A 26 -23.53 58.75 11.99
N ARG A 27 -23.48 59.75 11.12
CA ARG A 27 -22.64 59.86 9.92
C ARG A 27 -21.21 60.28 10.28
N GLY A 28 -20.24 59.72 9.55
CA GLY A 28 -18.86 60.18 9.40
C GLY A 28 -17.95 58.97 9.17
N LEU A 29 -17.00 58.90 8.24
CA LEU A 29 -16.28 59.85 7.41
C LEU A 29 -15.73 59.08 6.19
N PHE A 30 -15.54 59.78 5.08
CA PHE A 30 -14.98 59.30 3.83
C PHE A 30 -13.56 58.72 3.99
N GLY A 31 -13.32 57.54 3.41
CA GLY A 31 -12.00 57.02 3.06
C GLY A 31 -12.00 56.53 1.61
N PRO A 32 -11.01 56.86 0.76
CA PRO A 32 -11.01 56.54 -0.66
C PRO A 32 -10.69 55.05 -0.94
N PRO A 33 -11.10 54.52 -2.10
CA PRO A 33 -10.93 53.10 -2.44
C PRO A 33 -9.48 52.75 -2.79
N PRO A 34 -8.97 51.55 -2.45
CA PRO A 34 -7.66 51.10 -2.89
C PRO A 34 -7.69 50.70 -4.36
N GLY A 35 -6.94 51.44 -5.17
CA GLY A 35 -6.68 51.15 -6.57
C GLY A 35 -5.66 50.03 -6.78
N ALA A 36 -5.91 49.26 -7.84
CA ALA A 36 -4.96 48.63 -8.75
C ALA A 36 -3.50 48.43 -8.29
N PHE A 37 -3.18 47.20 -7.88
CA PHE A 37 -1.81 46.69 -7.95
C PHE A 37 -1.59 46.09 -9.35
N GLY A 38 -0.74 46.73 -10.15
CA GLY A 38 -0.16 46.14 -11.36
C GLY A 38 0.78 44.97 -11.03
N PRO A 39 1.14 44.14 -12.04
CA PRO A 39 2.02 43.00 -11.84
C PRO A 39 3.44 43.43 -11.44
N PRO A 40 4.18 42.62 -10.66
CA PRO A 40 5.54 42.92 -10.24
C PRO A 40 6.52 42.90 -11.43
N PRO A 41 7.60 43.71 -11.41
CA PRO A 41 8.60 43.72 -12.46
C PRO A 41 9.40 42.40 -12.50
N PRO A 42 9.88 41.98 -13.68
CA PRO A 42 10.70 40.79 -13.82
C PRO A 42 12.09 40.97 -13.17
N PRO A 43 12.70 39.88 -12.68
CA PRO A 43 14.04 39.94 -12.08
C PRO A 43 15.12 40.27 -13.13
N PRO A 44 16.23 40.91 -12.72
CA PRO A 44 17.32 41.26 -13.62
C PRO A 44 18.03 40.01 -14.19
N PRO A 45 18.57 40.09 -15.43
CA PRO A 45 19.24 38.97 -16.06
C PRO A 45 20.53 38.59 -15.33
N GLN A 46 20.67 37.30 -15.02
CA GLN A 46 21.90 36.73 -14.45
C GLN A 46 23.03 36.78 -15.48
N ALA A 47 24.20 37.27 -15.06
CA ALA A 47 25.42 37.26 -15.85
C ALA A 47 25.93 35.82 -16.10
N PRO A 48 26.55 35.54 -17.26
CA PRO A 48 27.00 34.20 -17.62
C PRO A 48 28.20 33.75 -16.77
N HIS A 49 28.06 32.59 -16.13
CA HIS A 49 29.16 31.90 -15.45
C HIS A 49 30.16 31.33 -16.46
N VAL A 50 31.40 31.79 -16.35
CA VAL A 50 32.59 31.27 -17.03
C VAL A 50 33.11 30.04 -16.28
N PRO A 51 33.31 28.87 -16.92
CA PRO A 51 33.95 27.73 -16.28
C PRO A 51 35.48 27.91 -16.26
N PRO A 52 36.18 27.57 -15.15
CA PRO A 52 37.64 27.59 -15.14
C PRO A 52 38.23 26.41 -15.91
N GLN A 53 39.27 26.74 -16.67
CA GLN A 53 40.07 25.84 -17.51
C GLN A 53 40.88 24.83 -16.68
N GLY A 54 41.05 23.64 -17.25
CA GLY A 54 41.84 22.57 -16.66
C GLY A 54 43.35 22.69 -16.90
N PHE A 55 44.10 21.92 -16.15
CA PHE A 55 45.45 21.50 -16.52
C PHE A 55 45.65 20.00 -16.29
N PRO A 56 46.51 19.33 -17.09
CA PRO A 56 46.55 17.89 -17.26
C PRO A 56 47.70 17.25 -16.47
N TYR A 57 47.51 16.05 -15.94
CA TYR A 57 48.61 15.12 -15.69
C TYR A 57 48.13 13.68 -15.91
N GLY A 58 48.70 13.05 -16.94
CA GLY A 58 48.69 11.61 -17.18
C GLY A 58 50.00 10.95 -16.73
N PRO A 59 50.07 9.60 -16.69
CA PRO A 59 50.91 8.83 -15.78
C PRO A 59 52.14 8.21 -16.46
N PRO A 60 53.04 7.54 -15.69
CA PRO A 60 53.88 6.50 -16.25
C PRO A 60 53.39 5.09 -15.86
N ALA A 61 53.53 4.22 -16.86
CA ALA A 61 53.26 2.79 -16.84
C ALA A 61 54.27 1.98 -16.01
N SER A 62 53.86 0.79 -15.59
CA SER A 62 54.76 -0.36 -15.43
C SER A 62 53.98 -1.66 -15.65
N GLU A 63 54.48 -2.43 -16.62
CA GLU A 63 54.05 -3.75 -17.06
C GLU A 63 54.81 -4.87 -16.31
N PRO A 64 54.48 -6.17 -16.52
CA PRO A 64 54.50 -7.19 -15.49
C PRO A 64 55.74 -8.11 -15.52
N ALA A 65 55.93 -8.86 -14.43
CA ALA A 65 56.89 -9.96 -14.34
C ALA A 65 56.17 -11.31 -14.22
N ALA A 66 56.31 -12.17 -15.24
CA ALA A 66 56.12 -13.62 -15.13
C ALA A 66 56.94 -14.30 -16.23
N GLY A 67 57.75 -15.31 -15.88
CA GLY A 67 58.40 -16.20 -16.84
C GLY A 67 59.70 -16.82 -16.35
N GLY A 68 59.61 -18.00 -15.74
CA GLY A 68 60.73 -18.91 -15.50
C GLY A 68 60.36 -20.32 -15.97
N PRO A 69 61.32 -21.15 -16.41
CA PRO A 69 61.16 -21.91 -17.66
C PRO A 69 60.76 -23.37 -17.49
N ALA A 70 60.11 -23.88 -18.53
CA ALA A 70 59.92 -25.30 -18.81
C ALA A 70 61.06 -25.83 -19.71
N GLN A 71 61.40 -27.10 -19.49
CA GLN A 71 62.10 -28.11 -20.33
C GLN A 71 62.90 -28.98 -19.34
N ARG A 72 62.97 -30.31 -19.39
CA ARG A 72 62.79 -31.35 -20.42
C ARG A 72 63.01 -32.68 -19.64
N LEU A 73 62.25 -33.76 -19.82
CA LEU A 73 62.65 -35.00 -20.54
C LEU A 73 62.16 -36.22 -19.71
N HIS A 74 61.34 -37.06 -20.31
CA HIS A 74 61.26 -38.51 -20.08
C HIS A 74 60.91 -39.10 -21.46
N PRO A 75 61.47 -40.25 -21.91
CA PRO A 75 61.07 -41.54 -21.34
C PRO A 75 62.11 -42.68 -21.41
N SER A 76 61.91 -43.69 -20.55
CA SER A 76 62.28 -45.13 -20.67
C SER A 76 62.23 -45.67 -19.22
N GLY A 77 61.58 -46.75 -18.85
CA GLY A 77 61.24 -47.99 -19.55
C GLY A 77 62.03 -49.12 -18.89
N ARG A 78 61.47 -49.81 -17.88
CA ARG A 78 61.79 -51.23 -17.59
C ARG A 78 60.91 -51.85 -16.50
N ARG A 79 60.60 -53.13 -16.74
CA ARG A 79 59.80 -54.09 -15.98
C ARG A 79 60.47 -54.52 -14.66
N GLY A 80 59.64 -54.96 -13.71
CA GLY A 80 60.06 -55.82 -12.60
C GLY A 80 58.90 -56.23 -11.70
N ARG A 81 58.34 -57.43 -11.92
CA ARG A 81 57.46 -58.16 -10.99
C ARG A 81 58.30 -58.65 -9.80
N PHE A 82 57.79 -58.56 -8.56
CA PHE A 82 58.01 -59.57 -7.52
C PHE A 82 56.83 -59.63 -6.53
N LEU A 83 56.57 -60.84 -6.07
CA LEU A 83 55.45 -61.32 -5.28
C LEU A 83 55.69 -61.20 -3.75
N LEU A 84 54.59 -61.06 -3.01
CA LEU A 84 54.24 -61.69 -1.72
C LEU A 84 55.26 -61.73 -0.56
N PHE A 85 54.96 -61.01 0.53
CA PHE A 85 54.98 -61.42 1.96
C PHE A 85 54.10 -60.36 2.68
N GLY A 86 53.16 -60.61 3.59
CA GLY A 86 53.16 -61.55 4.70
C GLY A 86 52.91 -60.76 6.00
N SER A 87 51.64 -60.48 6.29
CA SER A 87 51.05 -60.46 7.64
C SER A 87 51.91 -60.06 8.87
N VAL A 88 52.11 -58.75 9.15
CA VAL A 88 52.31 -58.19 10.53
C VAL A 88 51.83 -56.72 10.62
N GLY A 89 50.78 -56.33 9.88
CA GLY A 89 50.33 -54.93 9.82
C GLY A 89 49.14 -54.56 10.73
N ALA A 90 48.48 -55.54 11.35
CA ALA A 90 47.18 -55.34 11.99
C ALA A 90 47.24 -54.97 13.48
N LEU A 91 48.39 -55.13 14.16
CA LEU A 91 48.49 -54.91 15.61
C LEU A 91 49.13 -53.57 16.00
N VAL A 92 49.83 -52.91 15.08
CA VAL A 92 50.40 -51.57 15.32
C VAL A 92 49.39 -50.45 14.98
N LEU A 93 48.48 -50.68 14.03
CA LEU A 93 47.41 -49.72 13.70
C LEU A 93 46.31 -49.65 14.77
N ALA A 94 46.08 -50.72 15.54
CA ALA A 94 45.13 -50.71 16.66
C ALA A 94 45.66 -49.96 17.90
N LEU A 95 46.98 -49.96 18.12
CA LEU A 95 47.62 -49.25 19.24
C LEU A 95 47.81 -47.75 18.97
N VAL A 96 47.98 -47.33 17.71
CA VAL A 96 47.99 -45.90 17.34
C VAL A 96 46.58 -45.29 17.36
N ALA A 97 45.53 -46.08 17.11
CA ALA A 97 44.14 -45.64 17.25
C ALA A 97 43.70 -45.48 18.72
N GLY A 98 44.23 -46.29 19.65
CA GLY A 98 43.88 -46.23 21.08
C GLY A 98 44.54 -45.08 21.85
N VAL A 99 45.76 -44.68 21.49
CA VAL A 99 46.51 -43.61 22.21
C VAL A 99 46.15 -42.20 21.74
N LEU A 100 45.58 -42.04 20.54
CA LEU A 100 45.08 -40.75 20.05
C LEU A 100 43.67 -40.39 20.56
N LEU A 101 42.97 -41.32 21.24
CA LEU A 101 41.64 -41.08 21.79
C LEU A 101 41.63 -40.65 23.27
N TRP A 102 42.78 -40.62 23.97
CA TRP A 102 42.82 -40.25 25.39
C TRP A 102 43.49 -38.89 25.68
N ASN A 103 44.29 -38.33 24.76
CA ASN A 103 45.12 -37.16 25.08
C ASN A 103 44.64 -35.81 24.48
N ASN A 104 43.33 -35.62 24.30
CA ASN A 104 42.76 -34.33 23.90
C ASN A 104 41.66 -33.83 24.85
N THR A 105 41.78 -34.15 26.14
CA THR A 105 41.07 -33.48 27.23
C THR A 105 41.87 -32.26 27.68
N SER A 106 41.75 -31.14 26.95
CA SER A 106 41.92 -29.74 27.41
C SER A 106 42.12 -28.82 26.20
N GLY A 107 41.07 -28.73 25.38
CA GLY A 107 40.98 -27.75 24.31
C GLY A 107 39.52 -27.46 24.07
N SER A 108 39.01 -26.38 24.67
CA SER A 108 37.65 -25.88 24.52
C SER A 108 37.38 -25.46 23.07
N ARG A 109 37.15 -26.44 22.19
CA ARG A 109 36.58 -26.22 20.87
C ARG A 109 35.07 -26.16 21.04
N GLN A 110 34.53 -24.95 21.12
CA GLN A 110 33.09 -24.73 20.94
C GLN A 110 32.65 -25.47 19.66
N PRO A 111 31.58 -26.28 19.69
CA PRO A 111 31.03 -26.84 18.47
C PRO A 111 30.67 -25.67 17.56
N ALA A 112 31.18 -25.68 16.33
CA ALA A 112 30.80 -24.70 15.32
C ALA A 112 29.27 -24.68 15.24
N ALA A 113 28.66 -23.51 15.47
CA ALA A 113 27.22 -23.35 15.44
C ALA A 113 26.68 -23.93 14.12
N ALA A 114 25.78 -24.92 14.21
CA ALA A 114 25.13 -25.49 13.04
C ALA A 114 24.41 -24.36 12.30
N LYS A 115 24.75 -24.14 11.02
CA LYS A 115 24.03 -23.17 10.18
C LYS A 115 22.57 -23.61 10.09
N GLN A 116 21.63 -22.70 10.34
CA GLN A 116 20.21 -22.98 10.16
C GLN A 116 19.94 -23.40 8.71
N ASN A 117 19.15 -24.47 8.52
CA ASN A 117 18.68 -24.83 7.18
C ASN A 117 17.55 -23.87 6.77
N LEU A 118 17.87 -22.91 5.90
CA LEU A 118 16.93 -21.90 5.41
C LEU A 118 16.14 -22.33 4.16
N GLU A 119 16.46 -23.48 3.55
CA GLU A 119 15.79 -23.96 2.32
C GLU A 119 14.26 -24.09 2.48
N PRO A 120 13.71 -24.66 3.59
CA PRO A 120 12.27 -24.72 3.80
C PRO A 120 11.60 -23.33 3.83
N PHE A 121 12.28 -22.34 4.42
CA PHE A 121 11.78 -20.96 4.50
C PHE A 121 11.80 -20.28 3.14
N GLN A 122 12.86 -20.49 2.35
CA GLN A 122 12.92 -19.98 0.98
C GLN A 122 11.81 -20.57 0.11
N GLN A 123 11.50 -21.87 0.24
CA GLN A 123 10.39 -22.51 -0.46
C GLN A 123 9.04 -21.92 -0.03
N ALA A 124 8.81 -21.75 1.27
CA ALA A 124 7.58 -21.13 1.78
C ALA A 124 7.39 -19.69 1.29
N LEU A 125 8.46 -18.88 1.23
CA LEU A 125 8.40 -17.51 0.74
C LEU A 125 8.22 -17.44 -0.77
N ALA A 126 8.76 -18.39 -1.54
CA ALA A 126 8.49 -18.49 -2.97
C ALA A 126 7.02 -18.82 -3.25
N GLU A 127 6.43 -19.75 -2.50
CA GLU A 127 4.98 -20.02 -2.58
C GLU A 127 4.15 -18.81 -2.18
N LEU A 128 4.53 -18.09 -1.11
CA LEU A 128 3.87 -16.86 -0.69
C LEU A 128 3.92 -15.79 -1.79
N ALA A 129 5.06 -15.61 -2.43
CA ALA A 129 5.24 -14.62 -3.49
C ALA A 129 4.36 -14.88 -4.72
N ALA A 130 4.07 -16.15 -4.99
CA ALA A 130 3.22 -16.59 -6.10
C ALA A 130 1.72 -16.61 -5.74
N ALA A 131 1.35 -16.36 -4.49
CA ALA A 131 -0.04 -16.43 -4.06
C ALA A 131 -0.90 -15.31 -4.70
N PRO A 132 -2.07 -15.63 -5.27
CA PRO A 132 -3.01 -14.63 -5.82
C PRO A 132 -3.50 -13.60 -4.78
N GLY A 133 -3.47 -13.95 -3.50
CA GLY A 133 -3.75 -13.06 -2.40
C GLY A 133 -3.28 -13.63 -1.06
N LEU A 134 -3.43 -12.84 0.00
CA LEU A 134 -3.03 -13.16 1.36
C LEU A 134 -4.02 -12.55 2.34
N GLN A 135 -4.54 -13.39 3.24
CA GLN A 135 -5.31 -12.94 4.38
C GLN A 135 -4.41 -12.78 5.60
N TYR A 136 -4.55 -11.63 6.23
CA TYR A 136 -3.91 -11.23 7.47
C TYR A 136 -4.93 -11.29 8.61
N LYS A 137 -4.62 -12.06 9.65
CA LYS A 137 -5.39 -12.01 10.91
C LYS A 137 -4.48 -11.65 12.07
N ASP A 138 -4.84 -10.62 12.79
CA ASP A 138 -4.04 -10.06 13.87
C ASP A 138 -4.91 -9.63 15.06
N SER A 139 -4.34 -9.73 16.26
CA SER A 139 -4.90 -9.24 17.51
C SER A 139 -3.84 -8.50 18.32
N SER A 140 -4.20 -7.36 18.93
CA SER A 140 -3.28 -6.63 19.80
C SER A 140 -3.02 -7.33 21.15
N SER A 141 -1.98 -6.88 21.85
CA SER A 141 -1.43 -7.39 23.12
C SER A 141 -2.42 -7.49 24.28
N ALA A 142 -3.47 -6.67 24.24
CA ALA A 142 -4.54 -6.71 25.23
C ALA A 142 -5.83 -7.40 24.70
N GLY A 143 -5.79 -8.00 23.50
CA GLY A 143 -6.97 -8.53 22.82
C GLY A 143 -8.00 -7.45 22.43
N LEU A 144 -7.59 -6.18 22.56
CA LEU A 144 -8.46 -5.02 22.43
C LEU A 144 -8.67 -4.61 20.98
N SER A 145 -7.86 -5.06 20.02
CA SER A 145 -8.12 -4.83 18.61
C SER A 145 -7.98 -6.11 17.82
N LYS A 146 -8.86 -6.29 16.83
CA LYS A 146 -8.84 -7.40 15.88
C LYS A 146 -8.80 -6.85 14.47
N ARG A 147 -8.02 -7.49 13.61
CA ARG A 147 -7.84 -7.13 12.21
C ARG A 147 -7.97 -8.40 11.37
N ASP A 148 -8.82 -8.34 10.35
CA ASP A 148 -8.96 -9.38 9.33
C ASP A 148 -8.97 -8.67 7.97
N ILE A 149 -7.85 -8.75 7.25
CA ILE A 149 -7.61 -8.00 6.01
C ILE A 149 -7.15 -8.96 4.94
N THR A 150 -7.82 -8.96 3.80
CA THR A 150 -7.42 -9.70 2.61
C THR A 150 -6.77 -8.75 1.60
N VAL A 151 -5.59 -9.13 1.10
CA VAL A 151 -4.80 -8.36 0.13
C VAL A 151 -4.58 -9.21 -1.11
N THR A 152 -4.82 -8.65 -2.28
CA THR A 152 -4.56 -9.28 -3.58
C THR A 152 -3.07 -9.17 -3.95
N ALA A 153 -2.61 -9.96 -4.94
CA ALA A 153 -1.24 -9.88 -5.46
C ALA A 153 -0.85 -8.48 -5.96
N SER A 154 -1.81 -7.74 -6.54
CA SER A 154 -1.71 -6.36 -7.00
C SER A 154 -1.72 -5.31 -5.88
N GLY A 155 -2.05 -5.69 -4.64
CA GLY A 155 -2.08 -4.79 -3.49
C GLY A 155 -3.44 -4.13 -3.22
N SER A 156 -4.48 -4.41 -4.02
CA SER A 156 -5.87 -4.08 -3.64
C SER A 156 -6.26 -4.89 -2.42
N ARG A 157 -6.92 -4.28 -1.43
CA ARG A 157 -7.20 -4.92 -0.14
C ARG A 157 -8.53 -4.50 0.45
N TYR A 158 -9.14 -5.42 1.19
CA TYR A 158 -10.39 -5.17 1.89
C TYR A 158 -10.45 -5.97 3.18
N GLY A 159 -11.28 -5.56 4.13
CA GLY A 159 -11.52 -6.32 5.34
C GLY A 159 -12.06 -5.45 6.46
N THR A 160 -11.84 -5.89 7.69
CA THR A 160 -12.37 -5.23 8.88
C THR A 160 -11.32 -5.07 9.96
N THR A 161 -11.41 -3.95 10.67
CA THR A 161 -10.69 -3.68 11.91
C THR A 161 -11.72 -3.29 12.97
N GLY A 162 -11.40 -3.49 14.23
CA GLY A 162 -12.18 -2.92 15.31
C GLY A 162 -11.55 -3.09 16.67
N TYR A 163 -12.23 -2.55 17.68
CA TYR A 163 -11.78 -2.53 19.07
C TYR A 163 -12.78 -3.26 20.00
N GLY A 164 -12.28 -4.02 20.98
CA GLY A 164 -13.07 -4.84 21.89
C GLY A 164 -13.76 -6.01 21.18
N SER A 165 -15.07 -6.17 21.41
CA SER A 165 -15.90 -7.20 20.76
C SER A 165 -16.41 -6.82 19.37
N GLY A 166 -16.21 -5.58 18.92
CA GLY A 166 -16.70 -5.08 17.63
C GLY A 166 -15.62 -5.04 16.56
N LEU A 167 -15.90 -5.64 15.39
CA LEU A 167 -15.22 -5.34 14.12
C LEU A 167 -16.01 -4.21 13.43
N ASP A 168 -15.98 -3.02 14.02
CA ASP A 168 -16.91 -1.93 13.68
C ASP A 168 -16.48 -1.11 12.47
N ARG A 169 -15.32 -1.37 11.87
CA ARG A 169 -14.83 -0.60 10.71
C ARG A 169 -14.37 -1.50 9.57
N ALA A 170 -15.06 -1.38 8.44
CA ALA A 170 -14.61 -1.94 7.17
C ALA A 170 -13.59 -1.01 6.50
N ILE A 171 -12.57 -1.61 5.87
CA ILE A 171 -11.53 -0.92 5.10
C ILE A 171 -11.58 -1.48 3.68
N LEU A 172 -11.48 -0.58 2.70
CA LEU A 172 -11.29 -0.91 1.29
C LEU A 172 -10.20 0.00 0.74
N HIS A 173 -9.13 -0.58 0.21
CA HIS A 173 -8.10 0.15 -0.51
C HIS A 173 -7.94 -0.42 -1.92
N VAL A 174 -8.26 0.40 -2.91
CA VAL A 174 -8.34 0.01 -4.33
C VAL A 174 -7.90 1.18 -5.20
N GLY A 175 -7.10 0.91 -6.23
CA GLY A 175 -6.58 1.95 -7.13
C GLY A 175 -5.78 3.05 -6.41
N GLY A 176 -5.08 2.70 -5.32
CA GLY A 176 -4.29 3.63 -4.51
C GLY A 176 -5.11 4.54 -3.59
N LYS A 177 -6.43 4.34 -3.47
CA LYS A 177 -7.32 5.13 -2.62
C LYS A 177 -7.87 4.27 -1.48
N THR A 178 -7.87 4.83 -0.27
CA THR A 178 -8.41 4.18 0.93
C THR A 178 -9.78 4.76 1.29
N PHE A 179 -10.73 3.86 1.52
CA PHE A 179 -12.08 4.14 1.98
C PHE A 179 -12.33 3.35 3.26
N THR A 180 -13.10 3.94 4.17
CA THR A 180 -13.57 3.19 5.34
C THR A 180 -15.07 3.36 5.53
N ARG A 181 -15.66 2.42 6.26
CA ARG A 181 -17.09 2.41 6.56
C ARG A 181 -17.27 1.90 7.97
N ARG A 182 -18.00 2.65 8.81
CA ARG A 182 -18.41 2.14 10.13
C ARG A 182 -19.63 1.23 9.99
N GLN A 183 -19.57 0.06 10.59
CA GLN A 183 -20.72 -0.83 10.78
C GLN A 183 -21.49 -0.38 12.04
N ASP A 184 -22.81 -0.47 11.95
CA ASP A 184 -23.85 0.01 12.86
C ASP A 184 -23.43 0.39 14.28
N SER A 185 -23.43 1.70 14.55
CA SER A 185 -23.50 2.26 15.91
C SER A 185 -24.91 2.83 16.13
N PRO A 186 -25.61 2.47 17.23
CA PRO A 186 -26.94 3.03 17.52
C PRO A 186 -26.89 4.57 17.52
N GLY A 187 -27.70 5.21 16.67
CA GLY A 187 -27.85 6.67 16.62
C GLY A 187 -27.02 7.41 15.56
N ALA A 188 -26.19 6.73 14.75
CA ALA A 188 -25.45 7.38 13.66
C ALA A 188 -26.26 7.35 12.35
N THR A 189 -26.71 8.50 11.87
CA THR A 189 -27.48 8.66 10.61
C THR A 189 -26.68 8.34 9.32
N ASP A 190 -25.36 8.14 9.44
CA ASP A 190 -24.45 7.77 8.35
C ASP A 190 -23.67 6.47 8.61
N SER A 191 -24.14 5.62 9.55
CA SER A 191 -23.59 4.27 9.66
C SER A 191 -23.79 3.53 8.33
N ASN A 192 -22.83 2.69 7.96
CA ASN A 192 -22.86 1.85 6.76
C ASN A 192 -22.64 2.54 5.39
N LYS A 193 -22.16 3.79 5.33
CA LYS A 193 -21.66 4.41 4.08
C LYS A 193 -20.13 4.40 4.00
N TRP A 194 -19.60 4.22 2.80
CA TRP A 194 -18.18 4.39 2.52
C TRP A 194 -17.81 5.87 2.56
N ALA A 195 -16.69 6.19 3.20
CA ALA A 195 -16.13 7.52 3.25
C ALA A 195 -14.65 7.52 2.86
N ALA A 196 -14.21 8.52 2.11
CA ALA A 196 -12.82 8.83 1.89
C ALA A 196 -12.33 9.84 2.94
N GLY A 197 -11.11 9.64 3.41
CA GLY A 197 -10.43 10.63 4.26
C GLY A 197 -10.92 10.71 5.70
N ASP A 198 -11.67 9.73 6.20
CA ASP A 198 -12.05 9.64 7.62
C ASP A 198 -10.87 9.13 8.47
N GLY A 199 -9.75 9.82 8.34
CA GLY A 199 -8.61 9.71 9.21
C GLY A 199 -8.95 10.22 10.61
N SER A 200 -9.70 9.43 11.40
CA SER A 200 -9.23 9.22 12.78
C SER A 200 -7.85 8.60 12.63
N SER A 201 -6.85 9.47 12.64
CA SER A 201 -5.65 9.51 11.80
C SER A 201 -4.53 8.57 12.22
N GLY A 202 -4.86 7.29 12.42
CA GLY A 202 -3.88 6.21 12.59
C GLY A 202 -4.33 4.87 12.03
N SER A 203 -5.60 4.49 12.19
CA SER A 203 -5.97 3.07 12.00
C SER A 203 -5.97 2.58 10.54
N ALA A 204 -6.51 3.32 9.57
CA ALA A 204 -6.66 2.81 8.21
C ALA A 204 -5.34 2.80 7.42
N ASP A 205 -4.58 3.90 7.46
CA ASP A 205 -3.28 3.99 6.80
C ASP A 205 -2.26 3.03 7.42
N ASP A 206 -2.29 2.85 8.75
CA ASP A 206 -1.42 1.87 9.41
C ASP A 206 -1.81 0.45 9.03
N VAL A 207 -3.11 0.14 8.93
CA VAL A 207 -3.56 -1.16 8.43
C VAL A 207 -3.05 -1.39 7.00
N VAL A 208 -3.18 -0.41 6.11
CA VAL A 208 -2.67 -0.47 4.74
C VAL A 208 -1.16 -0.74 4.73
N LYS A 209 -0.36 0.03 5.49
CA LYS A 209 1.11 -0.15 5.57
C LYS A 209 1.52 -1.51 6.15
N ARG A 210 0.78 -2.02 7.13
CA ARG A 210 1.08 -3.28 7.82
C ARG A 210 0.56 -4.53 7.08
N THR A 211 -0.16 -4.37 5.98
CA THR A 211 -0.70 -5.47 5.17
C THR A 211 -0.20 -5.39 3.73
N PRO A 212 1.12 -5.60 3.49
CA PRO A 212 1.69 -5.59 2.15
C PRO A 212 1.08 -6.70 1.25
N SER A 213 1.32 -6.62 -0.06
CA SER A 213 0.93 -7.71 -0.95
C SER A 213 1.80 -8.97 -0.71
N PRO A 214 1.35 -10.18 -1.10
CA PRO A 214 2.09 -11.42 -0.89
C PRO A 214 3.55 -11.35 -1.42
N ALA A 215 3.75 -10.81 -2.62
CA ALA A 215 5.06 -10.67 -3.24
C ALA A 215 5.96 -9.65 -2.54
N VAL A 216 5.38 -8.56 -2.00
CA VAL A 216 6.12 -7.54 -1.24
C VAL A 216 6.56 -8.12 0.11
N LEU A 217 5.65 -8.80 0.82
CA LEU A 217 5.98 -9.46 2.08
C LEU A 217 7.06 -10.52 1.90
N ALA A 218 6.92 -11.38 0.89
CA ALA A 218 7.88 -12.43 0.61
C ALA A 218 9.27 -11.87 0.28
N MET A 219 9.36 -10.77 -0.47
CA MET A 219 10.63 -10.11 -0.76
C MET A 219 11.29 -9.56 0.52
N LEU A 220 10.51 -8.85 1.35
CA LEU A 220 10.99 -8.30 2.62
C LEU A 220 11.55 -9.42 3.51
N LEU A 221 10.77 -10.49 3.73
CA LEU A 221 11.18 -11.61 4.57
C LEU A 221 12.37 -12.37 3.97
N SER A 222 12.45 -12.49 2.63
CA SER A 222 13.59 -13.15 1.97
C SER A 222 14.87 -12.36 2.13
N GLY A 223 14.81 -11.03 2.04
CA GLY A 223 15.95 -10.16 2.30
C GLY A 223 16.46 -10.33 3.73
N LEU A 224 15.55 -10.25 4.70
CA LEU A 224 15.86 -10.43 6.12
C LEU A 224 16.45 -11.81 6.44
N LEU A 225 15.96 -12.88 5.81
CA LEU A 225 16.54 -14.21 5.96
C LEU A 225 17.94 -14.33 5.34
N GLY A 226 18.16 -13.66 4.20
CA GLY A 226 19.44 -13.63 3.51
C GLY A 226 20.55 -13.00 4.36
N ASP A 227 20.25 -11.86 5.01
CA ASP A 227 21.20 -11.13 5.86
C ASP A 227 21.61 -11.94 7.10
N MET A 228 20.80 -12.91 7.53
CA MET A 228 21.09 -13.80 8.65
C MET A 228 21.83 -15.09 8.25
N ALA A 229 21.91 -15.43 6.97
CA ALA A 229 22.57 -16.66 6.52
C ALA A 229 24.08 -16.68 6.87
N ASP A 230 24.65 -15.49 7.12
CA ASP A 230 26.04 -15.28 7.54
C ASP A 230 26.21 -15.02 9.05
N ALA A 231 25.11 -14.89 9.81
CA ALA A 231 25.15 -14.65 11.24
C ALA A 231 25.36 -15.96 12.04
N PRO A 232 26.17 -15.95 13.14
CA PRO A 232 26.24 -17.09 14.04
C PRO A 232 24.86 -17.37 14.62
N SER A 233 24.37 -18.60 14.50
CA SER A 233 23.08 -18.98 15.09
C SER A 233 23.11 -18.62 16.58
N PRO A 234 22.14 -17.82 17.11
CA PRO A 234 21.98 -17.70 18.54
C PRO A 234 21.84 -19.13 19.07
N GLY A 235 22.66 -19.47 20.07
CA GLY A 235 22.83 -20.84 20.55
C GLY A 235 21.48 -21.51 20.72
N ALA A 236 21.42 -22.80 20.37
CA ALA A 236 20.22 -23.63 20.38
C ALA A 236 19.48 -23.57 21.74
N SER A 237 18.67 -22.54 21.92
CA SER A 237 17.56 -22.58 22.85
C SER A 237 16.63 -23.61 22.24
N VAL A 238 16.45 -24.71 22.96
CA VAL A 238 15.62 -25.85 22.59
C VAL A 238 14.28 -25.31 22.09
N GLN A 239 14.14 -25.21 20.76
CA GLN A 239 12.95 -24.67 20.13
C GLN A 239 11.85 -25.70 20.37
N ARG A 240 11.01 -25.40 21.37
CA ARG A 240 9.77 -26.12 21.63
C ARG A 240 9.04 -26.26 20.27
N PRO A 241 8.50 -27.43 19.91
CA PRO A 241 7.79 -27.60 18.64
C PRO A 241 6.74 -26.50 18.53
N ALA A 242 6.93 -25.57 17.59
CA ALA A 242 5.98 -24.51 17.39
C ALA A 242 4.75 -25.10 16.71
N THR A 243 3.57 -24.74 17.18
CA THR A 243 2.32 -25.09 16.51
C THR A 243 1.52 -23.81 16.26
N VAL A 244 1.00 -23.65 15.05
CA VAL A 244 0.11 -22.56 14.69
C VAL A 244 -1.23 -23.18 14.35
N ASN A 245 -2.27 -22.89 15.16
CA ASN A 245 -3.62 -23.44 14.96
C ASN A 245 -3.63 -24.97 14.78
N GLY A 246 -2.82 -25.69 15.58
CA GLY A 246 -2.69 -27.16 15.52
C GLY A 246 -1.75 -27.69 14.43
N THR A 247 -1.19 -26.82 13.58
CA THR A 247 -0.24 -27.21 12.51
C THR A 247 1.19 -27.12 13.03
N ALA A 248 1.97 -28.21 12.91
CA ALA A 248 3.38 -28.21 13.28
C ALA A 248 4.19 -27.25 12.41
N ALA A 249 5.07 -26.46 13.03
CA ALA A 249 5.78 -25.37 12.38
C ALA A 249 7.29 -25.37 12.64
N LEU A 250 8.06 -24.95 11.63
CA LEU A 250 9.46 -24.53 11.75
C LEU A 250 9.50 -23.03 12.02
N ALA A 251 10.44 -22.58 12.85
CA ALA A 251 10.59 -21.18 13.24
C ALA A 251 11.97 -20.64 12.88
N ALA A 252 12.02 -19.44 12.30
CA ALA A 252 13.23 -18.66 12.09
C ALA A 252 13.04 -17.26 12.67
N ASP A 253 13.95 -16.83 13.53
CA ASP A 253 13.94 -15.49 14.12
C ASP A 253 14.50 -14.49 13.11
N THR A 254 13.77 -13.43 12.74
CA THR A 254 14.19 -12.38 11.79
C THR A 254 14.00 -10.97 12.38
N PRO A 255 14.67 -9.91 11.90
CA PRO A 255 14.39 -8.53 12.35
C PRO A 255 12.91 -8.09 12.26
N ALA A 256 12.08 -8.79 11.46
CA ALA A 256 10.63 -8.59 11.38
C ALA A 256 9.81 -9.40 12.40
N GLY A 257 10.46 -10.16 13.28
CA GLY A 257 9.87 -11.13 14.19
C GLY A 257 10.21 -12.57 13.83
N ARG A 258 9.64 -13.52 14.57
CA ARG A 258 9.76 -14.95 14.33
C ARG A 258 8.83 -15.37 13.21
N LEU A 259 9.38 -15.83 12.09
CA LEU A 259 8.65 -16.40 10.97
C LEU A 259 8.38 -17.89 11.23
N LEU A 260 7.11 -18.28 11.16
CA LEU A 260 6.67 -19.67 11.28
C LEU A 260 6.13 -20.19 9.95
N ILE A 261 6.63 -21.35 9.53
CA ILE A 261 6.20 -22.07 8.32
C ILE A 261 5.78 -23.50 8.67
N THR A 262 5.03 -24.19 7.81
CA THR A 262 4.72 -25.62 8.01
C THR A 262 5.98 -26.46 8.16
N ALA A 263 5.94 -27.47 9.04
CA ALA A 263 7.10 -28.34 9.28
C ALA A 263 7.36 -29.37 8.18
N GLN A 264 6.35 -29.64 7.36
CA GLN A 264 6.40 -30.61 6.29
C GLN A 264 6.00 -29.97 4.97
N LYS A 265 6.42 -30.58 3.87
CA LYS A 265 6.03 -30.16 2.52
C LYS A 265 4.51 -30.35 2.31
N PRO A 266 3.85 -29.49 1.51
CA PRO A 266 4.39 -28.24 0.95
C PRO A 266 4.68 -27.20 2.03
N TYR A 267 5.82 -26.52 1.94
CA TYR A 267 6.21 -25.52 2.93
C TYR A 267 5.43 -24.24 2.70
N ARG A 268 4.67 -23.81 3.71
CA ARG A 268 3.81 -22.63 3.63
C ARG A 268 4.03 -21.73 4.83
N VAL A 269 3.98 -20.42 4.60
CA VAL A 269 3.99 -19.44 5.70
C VAL A 269 2.70 -19.58 6.50
N LEU A 270 2.83 -19.52 7.83
CA LEU A 270 1.71 -19.68 8.76
C LEU A 270 1.49 -18.41 9.60
N ARG A 271 2.57 -17.86 10.16
CA ARG A 271 2.48 -16.76 11.14
C ARG A 271 3.79 -15.98 11.23
N LEU A 272 3.69 -14.70 11.53
CA LEU A 272 4.80 -13.85 11.94
C LEU A 272 4.55 -13.40 13.38
N GLU A 273 5.47 -13.68 14.30
CA GLU A 273 5.30 -13.41 15.73
C GLU A 273 6.31 -12.38 16.25
N PRO A 274 5.91 -11.52 17.21
CA PRO A 274 6.87 -10.69 17.94
C PRO A 274 7.77 -11.56 18.83
N TYR A 275 8.90 -11.01 19.24
CA TYR A 275 9.81 -11.67 20.16
C TYR A 275 9.32 -11.55 21.61
N GLY A 276 8.91 -12.68 22.19
CA GLY A 276 8.49 -12.80 23.58
C GLY A 276 7.04 -12.34 23.84
N PRO A 277 6.45 -12.72 25.00
CA PRO A 277 5.16 -12.16 25.41
C PRO A 277 5.35 -10.68 25.68
N SER A 278 4.55 -9.81 25.06
CA SER A 278 4.54 -8.38 25.39
C SER A 278 4.30 -8.22 26.88
N ARG A 279 5.37 -7.93 27.66
CA ARG A 279 5.18 -7.38 28.99
C ARG A 279 4.55 -6.02 28.78
N SER A 280 3.25 -5.98 29.01
CA SER A 280 2.53 -4.79 29.41
C SER A 280 3.43 -3.91 30.27
N THR A 281 3.66 -2.68 29.86
CA THR A 281 3.83 -1.55 30.76
C THR A 281 2.57 -1.44 31.62
N GLY A 282 2.42 -2.39 32.54
CA GLY A 282 1.41 -2.39 33.58
C GLY A 282 1.85 -1.41 34.64
N GLY A 283 1.00 -0.41 34.87
CA GLY A 283 1.15 0.54 35.94
C GLY A 283 1.45 -0.19 37.25
N SER A 284 2.50 0.28 37.91
CA SER A 284 2.83 -0.11 39.27
C SER A 284 1.77 0.46 40.21
N THR A 285 0.63 -0.22 40.34
CA THR A 285 -0.27 -0.05 41.48
C THR A 285 0.05 -1.12 42.51
N ALA A 286 0.98 -0.78 43.40
CA ALA A 286 1.04 -1.34 44.75
C ALA A 286 1.79 -0.37 45.67
N GLY A 287 1.10 0.12 46.70
CA GLY A 287 1.75 0.54 47.94
C GLY A 287 1.83 2.04 48.21
N THR A 288 0.80 2.53 48.88
CA THR A 288 0.74 3.77 49.64
C THR A 288 2.00 4.04 50.49
N ARG A 289 2.69 5.17 50.26
CA ARG A 289 3.05 6.22 51.27
C ARG A 289 3.98 7.28 50.64
N PRO A 290 3.78 8.57 50.95
CA PRO A 290 4.61 9.65 50.42
C PRO A 290 5.86 9.84 51.28
N LEU A 291 6.95 10.35 50.70
CA LEU A 291 7.85 11.32 51.33
C LEU A 291 8.85 11.87 50.29
N SER A 292 8.95 13.19 50.33
CA SER A 292 9.82 14.10 49.59
C SER A 292 11.32 13.89 49.82
N ALA A 293 12.08 14.39 48.82
CA ALA A 293 13.39 15.04 48.92
C ALA A 293 14.67 14.25 48.54
N ALA A 294 15.55 15.03 47.90
CA ALA A 294 16.99 14.89 47.72
C ALA A 294 17.52 14.17 46.45
N MET A 295 17.79 15.02 45.45
CA MET A 295 18.93 14.90 44.53
C MET A 295 20.20 14.40 45.25
N ARG A 296 20.83 13.35 44.71
CA ARG A 296 22.30 13.25 44.58
C ARG A 296 22.65 12.43 43.33
N PRO A 297 23.60 12.87 42.49
CA PRO A 297 24.17 12.04 41.44
C PRO A 297 25.28 11.17 42.04
N MET A 298 25.32 9.88 41.71
CA MET A 298 26.51 9.06 41.91
C MET A 298 26.91 8.40 40.60
N ALA A 299 28.16 8.65 40.25
CA ALA A 299 28.87 8.22 39.08
C ALA A 299 29.16 6.71 39.08
N ALA A 300 29.34 6.21 37.85
CA ALA A 300 30.29 5.18 37.43
C ALA A 300 30.53 4.00 38.40
N ARG A 301 29.92 2.85 38.07
CA ARG A 301 30.50 1.53 38.36
C ARG A 301 29.97 0.47 37.38
N ASP A 302 30.93 -0.11 36.67
CA ASP A 302 30.93 -1.38 35.93
C ASP A 302 29.85 -1.64 34.88
N SER A 303 30.25 -1.38 33.63
CA SER A 303 29.80 -2.06 32.42
C SER A 303 30.10 -3.57 32.52
N ARG A 304 29.22 -4.33 33.17
CA ARG A 304 28.96 -5.70 32.77
C ARG A 304 27.76 -5.66 31.82
N GLU A 305 28.03 -5.82 30.52
CA GLU A 305 27.01 -6.11 29.53
C GLU A 305 26.24 -7.35 29.98
N ASP A 306 25.00 -7.15 30.41
CA ASP A 306 24.03 -8.21 30.68
C ASP A 306 23.59 -8.82 29.32
N PRO A 307 23.92 -10.09 29.03
CA PRO A 307 23.56 -10.73 27.77
C PRO A 307 22.15 -11.32 27.91
N SER A 308 21.14 -10.46 28.00
CA SER A 308 19.74 -10.91 28.02
C SER A 308 18.76 -9.91 27.42
N GLN A 309 19.20 -9.08 26.45
CA GLN A 309 18.25 -8.33 25.64
C GLN A 309 17.50 -9.29 24.72
N THR A 310 16.23 -9.55 25.04
CA THR A 310 15.29 -10.17 24.09
C THR A 310 15.32 -9.37 22.80
N PRO A 311 15.46 -10.02 21.62
CA PRO A 311 15.48 -9.33 20.35
C PRO A 311 14.25 -8.43 20.20
N THR A 312 14.40 -7.25 19.63
CA THR A 312 13.29 -6.35 19.33
C THR A 312 12.94 -6.44 17.85
N VAL A 313 11.65 -6.31 17.54
CA VAL A 313 11.21 -6.21 16.14
C VAL A 313 11.53 -4.80 15.65
N THR A 314 12.38 -4.69 14.64
CA THR A 314 12.84 -3.42 14.08
C THR A 314 12.30 -3.17 12.66
N GLU A 315 11.85 -4.21 11.96
CA GLU A 315 11.43 -4.12 10.56
C GLU A 315 10.09 -4.82 10.28
N GLY A 316 9.54 -4.60 9.08
CA GLY A 316 8.35 -5.30 8.60
C GLY A 316 7.02 -4.95 9.29
N PRO A 317 5.96 -5.74 9.03
CA PRO A 317 4.58 -5.45 9.49
C PRO A 317 4.40 -5.31 11.01
N LEU A 318 5.24 -6.00 11.79
CA LEU A 318 5.19 -6.00 13.25
C LEU A 318 5.99 -4.85 13.88
N ALA A 319 6.81 -4.12 13.12
CA ALA A 319 7.60 -3.01 13.67
C ALA A 319 6.69 -1.93 14.29
N GLY A 320 7.00 -1.55 15.53
CA GLY A 320 6.18 -0.60 16.30
C GLY A 320 4.71 -1.01 16.44
N SER A 321 4.38 -2.30 16.31
CA SER A 321 3.02 -2.82 16.51
C SER A 321 2.82 -3.28 17.95
N ASP A 322 1.57 -3.19 18.40
CA ASP A 322 1.07 -3.88 19.60
C ASP A 322 0.59 -5.31 19.32
N SER A 323 0.88 -5.88 18.14
CA SER A 323 0.39 -7.19 17.69
C SER A 323 0.94 -8.32 18.56
N GLN A 324 0.13 -9.36 18.80
CA GLN A 324 0.58 -10.65 19.41
C GLN A 324 1.07 -11.66 18.38
N GLY A 325 1.21 -11.22 17.13
CA GLY A 325 1.53 -12.07 16.00
C GLY A 325 0.36 -12.11 15.02
N MET A 326 0.77 -12.21 13.77
CA MET A 326 -0.05 -12.04 12.58
C MET A 326 -0.10 -13.38 11.87
N ASP A 327 -1.29 -13.99 11.84
CA ASP A 327 -1.56 -15.17 11.02
C ASP A 327 -1.60 -14.77 9.56
N LEU A 328 -0.95 -15.58 8.73
CA LEU A 328 -0.73 -15.37 7.31
C LEU A 328 -1.33 -16.56 6.55
N THR A 329 -2.43 -16.33 5.83
CA THR A 329 -3.12 -17.37 5.08
C THR A 329 -3.13 -17.03 3.58
N PRO A 330 -2.24 -17.63 2.76
CA PRO A 330 -2.28 -17.46 1.30
C PRO A 330 -3.64 -17.86 0.72
N VAL A 331 -4.24 -16.99 -0.09
CA VAL A 331 -5.50 -17.25 -0.80
C VAL A 331 -5.19 -18.01 -2.08
N THR A 332 -5.62 -19.26 -2.16
CA THR A 332 -5.33 -20.16 -3.28
C THR A 332 -6.56 -20.98 -3.68
N GLY A 333 -6.54 -21.62 -4.85
CA GLY A 333 -7.60 -22.53 -5.29
C GLY A 333 -8.98 -21.87 -5.38
N ASP A 334 -9.98 -22.49 -4.75
CA ASP A 334 -11.37 -22.06 -4.79
C ASP A 334 -11.65 -20.77 -3.99
N ALA A 335 -10.71 -20.36 -3.12
CA ALA A 335 -10.85 -19.12 -2.34
C ALA A 335 -10.54 -17.85 -3.16
N VAL A 336 -9.94 -17.97 -4.35
CA VAL A 336 -9.56 -16.84 -5.21
C VAL A 336 -10.80 -16.11 -5.78
N GLU A 337 -11.80 -16.86 -6.25
CA GLU A 337 -13.02 -16.26 -6.84
C GLU A 337 -13.86 -15.48 -5.81
N PRO A 338 -14.12 -16.00 -4.60
CA PRO A 338 -14.75 -15.23 -3.53
C PRO A 338 -13.98 -13.96 -3.16
N MET A 339 -12.64 -14.02 -3.15
CA MET A 339 -11.81 -12.84 -2.84
C MET A 339 -12.06 -11.70 -3.83
N PHE A 340 -11.96 -11.96 -5.14
CA PHE A 340 -12.21 -10.94 -6.16
C PHE A 340 -13.68 -10.53 -6.23
N SER A 341 -14.61 -11.46 -6.03
CA SER A 341 -16.05 -11.17 -6.02
C SER A 341 -16.41 -10.19 -4.88
N ASN A 342 -15.83 -10.39 -3.70
CA ASN A 342 -16.01 -9.50 -2.55
C ASN A 342 -15.39 -8.12 -2.80
N LEU A 343 -14.17 -8.08 -3.34
CA LEU A 343 -13.50 -6.84 -3.71
C LEU A 343 -14.30 -6.06 -4.76
N GLU A 344 -14.80 -6.73 -5.81
CA GLU A 344 -15.63 -6.12 -6.85
C GLU A 344 -16.94 -5.58 -6.29
N LYS A 345 -17.62 -6.36 -5.42
CA LYS A 345 -18.85 -5.94 -4.74
C LYS A 345 -18.63 -4.67 -3.92
N GLN A 346 -17.62 -4.66 -3.04
CA GLN A 346 -17.35 -3.50 -2.19
C GLN A 346 -16.92 -2.28 -3.02
N THR A 347 -16.16 -2.49 -4.11
CA THR A 347 -15.77 -1.40 -5.01
C THR A 347 -16.98 -0.78 -5.71
N LYS A 348 -18.01 -1.56 -6.08
CA LYS A 348 -19.27 -1.03 -6.65
C LYS A 348 -20.02 -0.15 -5.66
N GLU A 349 -20.00 -0.48 -4.38
CA GLU A 349 -20.65 0.31 -3.31
C GLU A 349 -20.01 1.72 -3.15
N LEU A 350 -18.83 1.97 -3.74
CA LEU A 350 -18.19 3.28 -3.73
C LEU A 350 -18.92 4.33 -4.59
N SER A 351 -19.93 3.94 -5.40
CA SER A 351 -20.78 4.90 -6.13
C SER A 351 -21.43 5.93 -5.21
N ASP A 352 -21.68 5.54 -3.97
CA ASP A 352 -22.28 6.40 -2.96
C ASP A 352 -21.29 6.93 -1.92
N ALA A 353 -19.99 6.66 -2.08
CA ALA A 353 -18.98 7.06 -1.11
C ALA A 353 -18.93 8.58 -0.96
N THR A 354 -18.79 9.05 0.27
CA THR A 354 -18.67 10.48 0.62
C THR A 354 -17.23 10.86 0.94
N ASP A 355 -16.87 12.14 0.86
CA ASP A 355 -15.56 12.61 1.34
C ASP A 355 -15.73 13.39 2.65
N SER A 356 -15.15 12.89 3.74
CA SER A 356 -15.32 13.50 5.07
C SER A 356 -14.53 14.79 5.26
N GLY A 357 -13.62 15.13 4.34
CA GLY A 357 -12.91 16.41 4.33
C GLY A 357 -13.60 17.48 3.48
N ILE A 358 -14.78 17.20 2.92
CA ILE A 358 -15.57 18.15 2.14
C ILE A 358 -16.92 18.33 2.83
N SER A 359 -17.18 19.56 3.30
CA SER A 359 -18.47 19.94 3.85
C SER A 359 -19.21 20.79 2.83
N LEU A 360 -20.44 20.41 2.48
CA LEU A 360 -21.31 21.15 1.58
C LEU A 360 -22.53 21.64 2.36
N ALA A 361 -22.87 22.91 2.20
CA ALA A 361 -24.03 23.54 2.80
C ALA A 361 -24.84 24.29 1.74
N LEU A 362 -26.15 24.39 1.96
CA LEU A 362 -27.01 25.20 1.09
C LEU A 362 -26.60 26.67 1.17
N ASN A 363 -26.62 27.34 0.02
CA ASN A 363 -26.46 28.78 -0.05
C ASN A 363 -27.85 29.43 -0.07
N GLY A 364 -28.47 29.58 1.11
CA GLY A 364 -29.84 30.09 1.28
C GLY A 364 -30.88 28.98 1.45
N SER A 365 -32.17 29.30 1.26
CA SER A 365 -33.29 28.38 1.53
C SER A 365 -33.61 27.40 0.39
N GLY A 366 -32.92 27.51 -0.74
CA GLY A 366 -33.31 26.86 -1.99
C GLY A 366 -34.68 27.34 -2.51
N THR A 367 -35.04 26.89 -3.71
CA THR A 367 -36.34 27.15 -4.33
C THR A 367 -37.05 25.83 -4.63
N VAL A 368 -38.33 25.76 -4.26
CA VAL A 368 -39.20 24.61 -4.55
C VAL A 368 -40.40 25.10 -5.33
N LYS A 369 -40.77 24.39 -6.39
CA LYS A 369 -41.99 24.63 -7.15
C LYS A 369 -42.75 23.32 -7.29
N CYS A 370 -43.96 23.26 -6.74
CA CYS A 370 -44.85 22.11 -6.88
C CYS A 370 -46.07 22.49 -7.71
N SER A 371 -46.51 21.55 -8.55
CA SER A 371 -47.70 21.67 -9.39
C SER A 371 -48.31 20.28 -9.60
N SER A 372 -49.42 20.20 -10.34
CA SER A 372 -49.99 18.92 -10.78
C SER A 372 -49.02 18.07 -11.61
N GLY A 373 -47.99 18.67 -12.22
CA GLY A 373 -46.92 17.98 -12.94
C GLY A 373 -45.76 17.48 -12.06
N GLY A 374 -45.79 17.74 -10.75
CA GLY A 374 -44.74 17.33 -9.81
C GLY A 374 -44.07 18.49 -9.07
N CYS A 375 -43.07 18.15 -8.26
CA CYS A 375 -42.25 19.09 -7.51
C CYS A 375 -40.85 19.18 -8.11
N THR A 376 -40.32 20.40 -8.23
CA THR A 376 -38.95 20.68 -8.65
C THR A 376 -38.23 21.47 -7.57
N ALA A 377 -37.05 20.99 -7.21
CA ALA A 377 -36.12 21.58 -6.26
C ALA A 377 -34.93 22.18 -7.03
N ASN A 378 -34.54 23.40 -6.70
CA ASN A 378 -33.32 24.03 -7.21
C ASN A 378 -32.65 24.82 -6.07
N SER A 379 -31.39 24.55 -5.80
CA SER A 379 -30.62 25.29 -4.80
C SER A 379 -29.17 25.45 -5.19
N GLY A 380 -28.64 26.64 -4.89
CA GLY A 380 -27.22 26.88 -4.80
C GLY A 380 -26.64 26.24 -3.54
N PHE A 381 -25.36 25.90 -3.58
CA PHE A 381 -24.60 25.41 -2.45
C PHE A 381 -23.22 26.06 -2.39
N VAL A 382 -22.66 26.09 -1.19
CA VAL A 382 -21.28 26.47 -0.91
C VAL A 382 -20.65 25.40 -0.05
N GLY A 383 -19.37 25.14 -0.25
CA GLY A 383 -18.64 24.10 0.45
C GLY A 383 -17.24 24.52 0.84
N GLN A 384 -16.74 23.89 1.90
CA GLN A 384 -15.39 24.04 2.41
C GLN A 384 -14.64 22.72 2.24
N ILE A 385 -13.37 22.82 1.84
CA ILE A 385 -12.51 21.68 1.53
C ILE A 385 -11.27 21.76 2.43
N THR A 386 -11.04 20.71 3.21
CA THR A 386 -9.83 20.61 4.02
C THR A 386 -8.60 20.40 3.13
N THR A 387 -7.41 20.74 3.64
CA THR A 387 -6.14 20.50 2.92
C THR A 387 -5.94 19.03 2.54
N SER A 388 -6.37 18.11 3.41
CA SER A 388 -6.26 16.67 3.15
C SER A 388 -7.25 16.18 2.10
N ALA A 389 -8.47 16.75 2.02
CA ALA A 389 -9.38 16.48 0.91
C ALA A 389 -8.83 17.02 -0.41
N LYS A 390 -8.30 18.25 -0.38
CA LYS A 390 -7.75 18.89 -1.58
C LYS A 390 -6.63 18.07 -2.23
N SER A 391 -5.78 17.40 -1.46
CA SER A 391 -4.73 16.53 -2.02
C SER A 391 -5.26 15.24 -2.65
N ARG A 392 -6.49 14.82 -2.34
CA ARG A 392 -7.14 13.64 -2.95
C ARG A 392 -7.93 13.97 -4.22
N LEU A 393 -8.29 15.24 -4.42
CA LEU A 393 -9.08 15.67 -5.58
C LEU A 393 -8.26 15.58 -6.86
N THR A 394 -8.66 14.67 -7.74
CA THR A 394 -8.06 14.54 -9.07
C THR A 394 -8.72 15.57 -10.01
N GLY A 395 -7.92 16.44 -10.63
CA GLY A 395 -8.45 17.46 -11.57
C GLY A 395 -9.08 18.69 -10.92
N GLY A 396 -8.96 18.87 -9.59
CA GLY A 396 -9.43 20.07 -8.91
C GLY A 396 -10.95 20.26 -8.94
N GLN A 397 -11.71 19.17 -9.01
CA GLN A 397 -13.18 19.19 -9.04
C GLN A 397 -13.77 18.37 -7.89
N VAL A 398 -14.95 18.79 -7.42
CA VAL A 398 -15.76 18.05 -6.45
C VAL A 398 -17.05 17.62 -7.13
N THR A 399 -17.43 16.36 -6.95
CA THR A 399 -18.73 15.87 -7.42
C THR A 399 -19.75 16.02 -6.30
N ALA A 400 -20.85 16.75 -6.54
CA ALA A 400 -21.91 16.95 -5.56
C ALA A 400 -23.24 16.34 -6.05
N VAL A 401 -24.02 15.86 -5.08
CA VAL A 401 -25.37 15.33 -5.29
C VAL A 401 -26.30 15.96 -4.27
N MET A 402 -27.46 16.43 -4.73
CA MET A 402 -28.53 16.95 -3.88
C MET A 402 -29.68 15.97 -3.84
N THR A 403 -30.22 15.71 -2.65
CA THR A 403 -31.48 15.00 -2.47
C THR A 403 -32.47 15.92 -1.77
N ALA A 404 -33.68 16.01 -2.31
CA ALA A 404 -34.78 16.80 -1.75
C ALA A 404 -35.97 15.88 -1.46
N SER A 405 -36.47 15.92 -0.22
CA SER A 405 -37.70 15.23 0.19
C SER A 405 -38.83 16.26 0.31
N PHE A 406 -39.92 16.07 -0.41
CA PHE A 406 -41.01 17.04 -0.52
C PHE A 406 -42.15 16.75 0.45
N SER A 407 -42.79 17.82 0.95
CA SER A 407 -44.06 17.75 1.67
C SER A 407 -45.01 18.81 1.14
N ILE A 408 -46.28 18.46 0.96
CA ILE A 408 -47.36 19.32 0.49
C ILE A 408 -48.48 19.27 1.52
N ASP A 409 -48.78 20.40 2.16
CA ASP A 409 -49.77 20.51 3.26
C ASP A 409 -49.51 19.49 4.39
N GLY A 410 -48.22 19.28 4.71
CA GLY A 410 -47.78 18.32 5.72
C GLY A 410 -47.75 16.86 5.25
N ARG A 411 -48.20 16.55 4.03
CA ARG A 411 -48.20 15.19 3.47
C ARG A 411 -46.91 14.93 2.69
N SER A 412 -46.27 13.80 2.95
CA SER A 412 -45.12 13.35 2.14
C SER A 412 -45.51 13.28 0.67
N ALA A 413 -44.74 13.97 -0.17
CA ALA A 413 -45.01 14.11 -1.60
C ALA A 413 -43.90 13.50 -2.46
N GLY A 414 -43.04 12.67 -1.88
CA GLY A 414 -41.96 11.98 -2.59
C GLY A 414 -40.58 12.60 -2.38
N ARG A 415 -39.62 12.18 -3.21
CA ARG A 415 -38.23 12.64 -3.14
C ARG A 415 -37.61 12.66 -4.54
N CYS A 416 -36.67 13.59 -4.76
CA CYS A 416 -35.80 13.56 -5.92
C CYS A 416 -34.32 13.59 -5.51
N THR A 417 -33.48 13.08 -6.39
CA THR A 417 -32.02 13.16 -6.28
C THR A 417 -31.47 13.72 -7.60
N SER A 418 -30.60 14.72 -7.52
CA SER A 418 -29.95 15.29 -8.70
C SER A 418 -28.97 14.29 -9.31
N SER A 419 -28.71 14.42 -10.61
CA SER A 419 -27.56 13.71 -11.20
C SER A 419 -26.26 14.21 -10.55
N PRO A 420 -25.25 13.33 -10.37
CA PRO A 420 -23.93 13.75 -9.92
C PRO A 420 -23.36 14.80 -10.88
N SER A 421 -22.98 15.95 -10.34
CA SER A 421 -22.42 17.06 -11.11
C SER A 421 -21.08 17.48 -10.52
N SER A 422 -20.10 17.78 -11.39
CA SER A 422 -18.75 18.15 -10.98
C SER A 422 -18.56 19.67 -11.02
N PHE A 423 -18.00 20.20 -9.94
CA PHE A 423 -17.82 21.63 -9.71
C PHE A 423 -16.34 21.94 -9.48
N ALA A 424 -15.84 23.00 -10.10
CA ALA A 424 -14.45 23.41 -9.95
C ALA A 424 -14.18 23.96 -8.53
N VAL A 425 -13.00 23.63 -8.00
CA VAL A 425 -12.54 24.13 -6.70
C VAL A 425 -11.82 25.46 -6.88
N ALA A 426 -12.25 26.48 -6.16
CA ALA A 426 -11.59 27.78 -6.09
C ALA A 426 -10.90 27.93 -4.73
N GLY A 427 -9.58 27.70 -4.69
CA GLY A 427 -8.83 27.77 -3.43
C GLY A 427 -9.18 26.62 -2.48
N ALA A 428 -9.95 26.92 -1.42
CA ALA A 428 -10.46 25.95 -0.44
C ALA A 428 -11.99 25.85 -0.45
N THR A 429 -12.65 26.49 -1.42
CA THR A 429 -14.10 26.53 -1.52
C THR A 429 -14.58 25.92 -2.83
N VAL A 430 -15.82 25.46 -2.80
CA VAL A 430 -16.56 25.01 -3.98
C VAL A 430 -17.98 25.53 -3.90
N SER A 431 -18.57 25.91 -5.02
CA SER A 431 -19.96 26.32 -5.09
C SER A 431 -20.57 25.92 -6.42
N GLY A 432 -21.90 25.92 -6.47
CA GLY A 432 -22.65 25.64 -7.68
C GLY A 432 -24.13 25.49 -7.39
N ASP A 433 -24.89 25.15 -8.43
CA ASP A 433 -26.33 24.95 -8.36
C ASP A 433 -26.67 23.50 -8.70
N LEU A 434 -27.64 22.94 -7.97
CA LEU A 434 -28.16 21.60 -8.18
C LEU A 434 -29.68 21.65 -8.29
N SER A 435 -30.23 20.85 -9.19
CA SER A 435 -31.68 20.72 -9.37
C SER A 435 -32.10 19.26 -9.52
N CYS A 436 -33.30 18.95 -9.04
CA CYS A 436 -33.97 17.68 -9.29
C CYS A 436 -35.49 17.87 -9.31
N SER A 437 -36.19 16.94 -9.95
CA SER A 437 -37.66 16.95 -10.05
C SER A 437 -38.22 15.58 -9.70
N ASP A 438 -39.38 15.56 -9.04
CA ASP A 438 -40.18 14.37 -8.76
C ASP A 438 -41.59 14.55 -9.36
N PRO A 439 -41.87 13.94 -10.53
CA PRO A 439 -43.21 13.96 -11.11
C PRO A 439 -44.23 13.18 -10.26
N GLY A 440 -43.77 12.23 -9.42
CA GLY A 440 -44.62 11.45 -8.51
C GLY A 440 -45.29 12.29 -7.42
N ALA A 441 -44.81 13.51 -7.18
CA ALA A 441 -45.46 14.48 -6.30
C ALA A 441 -46.75 15.08 -6.88
N GLY A 442 -46.94 15.00 -8.20
CA GLY A 442 -48.03 15.64 -8.93
C GLY A 442 -49.43 15.21 -8.47
N PRO A 443 -49.71 13.91 -8.32
CA PRO A 443 -50.97 13.42 -7.76
C PRO A 443 -51.26 13.91 -6.33
N VAL A 444 -50.24 14.00 -5.48
CA VAL A 444 -50.40 14.54 -4.11
C VAL A 444 -50.75 16.02 -4.16
N PHE A 445 -50.06 16.78 -5.01
CA PHE A 445 -50.39 18.20 -5.24
C PHE A 445 -51.83 18.37 -5.74
N ALA A 446 -52.23 17.63 -6.78
CA ALA A 446 -53.56 17.72 -7.37
C ALA A 446 -54.66 17.37 -6.36
N SER A 447 -54.43 16.36 -5.51
CA SER A 447 -55.34 15.99 -4.43
C SER A 447 -55.51 17.12 -3.40
N VAL A 448 -54.40 17.71 -2.93
CA VAL A 448 -54.44 18.82 -1.98
C VAL A 448 -55.07 20.07 -2.61
N GLU A 449 -54.76 20.36 -3.87
CA GLU A 449 -55.36 21.46 -4.61
C GLU A 449 -56.87 21.31 -4.72
N ALA A 450 -57.37 20.13 -5.11
CA ALA A 450 -58.80 19.86 -5.18
C ALA A 450 -59.49 20.08 -3.83
N GLN A 451 -58.86 19.63 -2.74
CA GLN A 451 -59.37 19.84 -1.38
C GLN A 451 -59.43 21.32 -1.01
N LYS A 452 -58.32 22.07 -1.14
CA LYS A 452 -58.27 23.50 -0.79
C LYS A 452 -59.21 24.33 -1.67
N LYS A 453 -59.37 23.97 -2.95
CA LYS A 453 -60.30 24.61 -3.88
C LYS A 453 -61.75 24.35 -3.47
N ALA A 454 -62.11 23.12 -3.10
CA ALA A 454 -63.45 22.78 -2.61
C ALA A 454 -63.78 23.55 -1.32
N ASP A 455 -62.85 23.61 -0.37
CA ASP A 455 -63.00 24.38 0.87
C ASP A 455 -63.18 25.88 0.61
N ALA A 456 -62.38 26.46 -0.30
CA ALA A 456 -62.49 27.86 -0.69
C ALA A 456 -63.84 28.15 -1.37
N GLN A 457 -64.32 27.26 -2.24
CA GLN A 457 -65.62 27.37 -2.89
C GLN A 457 -66.78 27.28 -1.87
N ALA A 458 -66.70 26.36 -0.91
CA ALA A 458 -67.69 26.24 0.16
C ALA A 458 -67.76 27.53 1.00
N ARG A 459 -66.61 28.09 1.38
CA ARG A 459 -66.52 29.37 2.09
C ARG A 459 -67.00 30.55 1.24
N SER A 460 -66.71 30.56 -0.06
CA SER A 460 -67.19 31.59 -0.97
C SER A 460 -68.72 31.60 -1.04
N ARG A 461 -69.35 30.43 -1.19
CA ARG A 461 -70.82 30.28 -1.16
C ARG A 461 -71.41 30.75 0.17
N ALA A 462 -70.79 30.40 1.29
CA ALA A 462 -71.21 30.85 2.62
C ALA A 462 -71.09 32.38 2.82
N ASN A 463 -70.19 33.04 2.09
CA ASN A 463 -69.95 34.49 2.17
C ASN A 463 -70.57 35.26 0.98
N GLY A 464 -71.71 34.80 0.46
CA GLY A 464 -72.46 35.50 -0.60
C GLY A 464 -71.74 35.55 -1.95
N GLY A 465 -70.92 34.54 -2.27
CA GLY A 465 -70.22 34.41 -3.55
C GLY A 465 -68.91 35.20 -3.64
N ARG A 466 -68.42 35.80 -2.55
CA ARG A 466 -67.14 36.52 -2.55
C ARG A 466 -65.97 35.54 -2.78
N PRO A 467 -65.01 35.83 -3.68
CA PRO A 467 -63.85 34.96 -3.89
C PRO A 467 -63.02 34.79 -2.62
N VAL A 468 -62.68 33.54 -2.30
CA VAL A 468 -61.79 33.19 -1.18
C VAL A 468 -60.48 32.66 -1.76
N GLN A 469 -59.38 33.33 -1.41
CA GLN A 469 -58.04 32.88 -1.78
C GLN A 469 -57.65 31.66 -0.95
N TYR A 470 -56.98 30.69 -1.57
CA TYR A 470 -56.35 29.57 -0.88
C TYR A 470 -54.87 29.49 -1.25
N ARG A 471 -54.08 28.86 -0.37
CA ARG A 471 -52.67 28.56 -0.61
C ARG A 471 -52.43 27.09 -0.34
N ILE A 472 -51.50 26.53 -1.08
CA ILE A 472 -51.03 25.16 -0.89
C ILE A 472 -49.61 25.28 -0.34
N PRO A 473 -49.41 25.14 0.99
CA PRO A 473 -48.07 25.18 1.55
C PRO A 473 -47.31 23.93 1.10
N TYR A 474 -46.06 24.11 0.68
CA TYR A 474 -45.15 23.01 0.39
C TYR A 474 -43.74 23.38 0.85
N ASN A 475 -42.98 22.38 1.28
CA ASN A 475 -41.60 22.53 1.73
C ASN A 475 -40.75 21.35 1.26
N ALA A 476 -39.44 21.55 1.24
CA ALA A 476 -38.48 20.48 0.99
C ALA A 476 -37.46 20.40 2.12
N GLN A 477 -37.09 19.18 2.51
CA GLN A 477 -35.92 18.89 3.31
C GLN A 477 -34.77 18.50 2.37
N TRP A 478 -33.60 19.09 2.59
CA TRP A 478 -32.48 19.03 1.66
C TRP A 478 -31.30 18.29 2.30
N LEU A 479 -30.62 17.48 1.51
CA LEU A 479 -29.34 16.89 1.85
C LEU A 479 -28.41 17.04 0.65
N ILE A 480 -27.27 17.68 0.84
CA ILE A 480 -26.22 17.78 -0.17
C ILE A 480 -25.03 16.96 0.30
N THR A 481 -24.55 16.06 -0.55
CA THR A 481 -23.39 15.23 -0.26
C THR A 481 -22.30 15.44 -1.30
N ALA A 482 -21.06 15.55 -0.83
CA ALA A 482 -19.89 15.46 -1.68
C ALA A 482 -19.58 13.98 -1.92
N ARG A 483 -19.51 13.57 -3.18
CA ARG A 483 -19.09 12.22 -3.55
C ARG A 483 -17.56 12.16 -3.56
N ALA A 484 -17.01 11.11 -2.97
CA ALA A 484 -15.57 10.85 -2.96
C ALA A 484 -15.02 10.52 -4.35
N LEU A 485 -15.86 9.91 -5.19
CA LEU A 485 -15.51 9.48 -6.54
C LEU A 485 -16.62 9.86 -7.51
N ALA A 486 -16.24 10.19 -8.75
CA ALA A 486 -17.19 10.27 -9.84
C ALA A 486 -17.63 8.86 -10.29
N THR A 487 -18.82 8.73 -10.87
CA THR A 487 -19.33 7.43 -11.37
C THR A 487 -18.37 6.75 -12.34
N VAL A 488 -17.73 7.53 -13.23
CA VAL A 488 -16.73 7.02 -14.18
C VAL A 488 -15.48 6.48 -13.48
N GLU A 489 -15.11 7.06 -12.35
CA GLU A 489 -13.96 6.63 -11.56
C GLU A 489 -14.26 5.32 -10.85
N VAL A 490 -15.45 5.16 -10.28
CA VAL A 490 -15.90 3.88 -9.69
C VAL A 490 -15.87 2.78 -10.75
N GLN A 491 -16.37 3.05 -11.97
CA GLN A 491 -16.30 2.08 -13.06
C GLN A 491 -14.85 1.71 -13.43
N LYS A 492 -13.94 2.70 -13.43
CA LYS A 492 -12.51 2.46 -13.67
C LYS A 492 -11.90 1.56 -12.59
N LEU A 493 -12.26 1.76 -11.33
CA LEU A 493 -11.81 0.91 -10.21
C LEU A 493 -12.37 -0.51 -10.34
N VAL A 494 -13.67 -0.67 -10.62
CA VAL A 494 -14.30 -1.99 -10.86
C VAL A 494 -13.62 -2.72 -12.01
N ASN A 495 -13.35 -2.03 -13.12
CA ASN A 495 -12.63 -2.60 -14.25
C ASN A 495 -11.18 -2.95 -13.89
N GLY A 496 -10.55 -2.19 -13.00
CA GLY A 496 -9.25 -2.52 -12.40
C GLY A 496 -9.28 -3.85 -11.66
N VAL A 497 -10.24 -4.04 -10.76
CA VAL A 497 -10.44 -5.29 -10.02
C VAL A 497 -10.69 -6.48 -10.97
N LYS A 498 -11.49 -6.28 -12.02
CA LYS A 498 -11.71 -7.32 -13.04
C LYS A 498 -10.43 -7.71 -13.77
N ARG A 499 -9.63 -6.73 -14.19
CA ARG A 499 -8.31 -7.01 -14.80
C ARG A 499 -7.38 -7.74 -13.83
N GLU A 500 -7.37 -7.37 -12.56
CA GLU A 500 -6.60 -8.08 -11.53
C GLU A 500 -7.03 -9.54 -11.44
N ARG A 501 -8.35 -9.81 -11.41
CA ARG A 501 -8.89 -11.18 -11.45
C ARG A 501 -8.47 -11.93 -12.71
N ASP A 502 -8.65 -11.34 -13.88
CA ASP A 502 -8.36 -12.00 -15.16
C ASP A 502 -6.87 -12.34 -15.29
N ASN A 503 -5.99 -11.51 -14.73
CA ASN A 503 -4.56 -11.78 -14.65
C ASN A 503 -4.20 -12.96 -13.73
N THR A 504 -5.04 -13.31 -12.74
CA THR A 504 -4.83 -14.53 -11.90
C THR A 504 -5.27 -15.81 -12.59
N GLY A 505 -6.20 -15.72 -13.56
CA GLY A 505 -6.68 -16.86 -14.33
C GLY A 505 -5.67 -17.39 -15.35
N CYS A 506 -4.71 -16.56 -15.74
CA CYS A 506 -3.60 -16.99 -16.60
C CYS A 506 -2.79 -18.13 -15.97
N SER A 507 -2.77 -18.27 -14.65
CA SER A 507 -2.02 -19.32 -13.96
C SER A 507 -2.64 -20.72 -13.88
N LYS A 508 -3.86 -20.92 -14.40
CA LYS A 508 -4.52 -22.24 -14.40
C LYS A 508 -4.32 -23.05 -15.69
N ALA A 509 -3.69 -22.50 -16.73
CA ALA A 509 -3.67 -23.11 -18.07
C ALA A 509 -2.46 -24.03 -18.39
N SER A 510 -1.43 -24.09 -17.55
CA SER A 510 -0.21 -24.89 -17.77
C SER A 510 -0.15 -26.09 -16.82
N GLY A 511 -0.79 -27.20 -17.22
CA GLY A 511 -0.61 -28.49 -16.54
C GLY A 511 0.85 -28.96 -16.62
N PHE A 512 1.61 -28.76 -15.54
CA PHE A 512 3.01 -29.21 -15.44
C PHE A 512 3.06 -30.70 -15.03
N ARG A 513 3.48 -31.57 -15.95
CA ARG A 513 3.92 -32.95 -15.61
C ARG A 513 5.40 -32.89 -15.19
N PRO A 514 5.78 -33.38 -14.00
CA PRO A 514 7.19 -33.42 -13.61
C PRO A 514 7.85 -34.67 -14.19
N SER A 515 8.77 -34.51 -15.13
CA SER A 515 9.73 -35.56 -15.49
C SER A 515 11.04 -34.94 -15.96
N ALA A 516 11.96 -34.65 -15.04
CA ALA A 516 13.39 -34.71 -15.31
C ALA A 516 14.15 -34.72 -13.98
N SER A 517 14.83 -35.83 -13.72
CA SER A 517 15.75 -36.02 -12.60
C SER A 517 16.93 -35.07 -12.70
N LEU A 518 17.28 -34.38 -11.60
CA LEU A 518 18.59 -33.78 -11.43
C LEU A 518 19.66 -34.88 -11.35
N SER A 519 20.64 -34.82 -12.26
CA SER A 519 21.95 -35.42 -12.06
C SER A 519 22.98 -34.30 -11.94
N THR A 520 23.74 -34.36 -10.86
CA THR A 520 24.84 -33.47 -10.48
C THR A 520 26.07 -33.74 -11.35
N GLY A 521 26.73 -32.68 -11.85
CA GLY A 521 28.10 -32.79 -12.31
C GLY A 521 28.58 -31.68 -13.24
N GLY A 522 29.58 -30.93 -12.78
CA GLY A 522 30.73 -30.50 -13.60
C GLY A 522 30.54 -29.32 -14.55
N PHE A 523 31.28 -28.25 -14.26
CA PHE A 523 31.60 -27.16 -15.18
C PHE A 523 32.01 -27.67 -16.57
N HIS A 524 31.25 -27.38 -17.61
CA HIS A 524 31.76 -27.17 -18.97
C HIS A 524 30.85 -26.20 -19.73
N ALA A 525 31.45 -25.12 -20.23
CA ALA A 525 30.83 -24.26 -21.23
C ALA A 525 30.62 -25.06 -22.52
N TYR A 526 29.41 -25.00 -23.07
CA TYR A 526 29.15 -25.40 -24.44
C TYR A 526 28.48 -24.23 -25.17
N HIS A 527 29.14 -23.80 -26.26
CA HIS A 527 28.49 -23.09 -27.35
C HIS A 527 27.46 -24.03 -27.98
N ALA A 528 26.18 -23.67 -27.91
CA ALA A 528 25.16 -24.25 -28.78
C ALA A 528 25.00 -23.34 -30.02
N GLN A 529 25.65 -23.71 -31.12
CA GLN A 529 25.23 -23.27 -32.45
C GLN A 529 23.95 -24.05 -32.78
N ALA A 530 22.79 -23.43 -32.55
CA ALA A 530 21.53 -23.88 -33.11
C ALA A 530 21.33 -23.19 -34.46
N GLY A 531 21.10 -23.99 -35.49
CA GLY A 531 21.02 -23.59 -36.89
C GLY A 531 19.96 -22.52 -37.18
N LYS A 532 20.16 -21.87 -38.33
CA LYS A 532 19.25 -20.92 -38.97
C LYS A 532 17.78 -21.36 -38.88
N ALA A 533 17.09 -20.86 -37.88
CA ALA A 533 15.71 -20.45 -38.00
C ALA A 533 15.72 -18.95 -37.73
N SER A 534 15.47 -18.15 -38.75
CA SER A 534 15.01 -16.79 -38.52
C SER A 534 13.75 -16.92 -37.70
N ILE A 535 13.85 -16.66 -36.39
CA ILE A 535 12.68 -16.37 -35.58
C ILE A 535 12.19 -15.02 -36.12
N LEU A 536 11.30 -15.10 -37.11
CA LEU A 536 10.23 -14.13 -37.22
C LEU A 536 9.56 -14.17 -35.85
N ALA A 537 9.94 -13.20 -35.01
CA ALA A 537 9.22 -12.92 -33.79
C ALA A 537 7.78 -12.71 -34.21
N GLN A 538 6.93 -13.69 -33.91
CA GLN A 538 5.52 -13.39 -33.76
C GLN A 538 5.47 -12.45 -32.56
N ASP A 539 5.38 -11.15 -32.85
CA ASP A 539 4.97 -10.14 -31.88
C ASP A 539 3.61 -10.59 -31.34
N GLY A 540 3.63 -11.30 -30.22
CA GLY A 540 2.45 -11.55 -29.43
C GLY A 540 1.97 -10.20 -28.94
N ASP A 541 0.84 -9.74 -29.47
CA ASP A 541 0.27 -8.41 -29.23
C ASP A 541 -0.12 -8.14 -27.75
N ASP A 542 0.07 -9.14 -26.88
CA ASP A 542 -0.33 -9.17 -25.47
C ASP A 542 0.76 -8.71 -24.47
N ASP A 543 1.97 -8.37 -24.92
CA ASP A 543 2.99 -7.85 -24.00
C ASP A 543 2.59 -6.45 -23.50
N PRO A 544 2.73 -6.12 -22.19
CA PRO A 544 2.33 -4.83 -21.67
C PRO A 544 3.06 -3.68 -22.36
N HIS A 545 2.32 -2.63 -22.71
CA HIS A 545 2.91 -1.40 -23.27
C HIS A 545 3.63 -0.57 -22.21
N SER A 546 3.19 -0.62 -20.96
CA SER A 546 3.84 0.04 -19.83
C SER A 546 3.65 -0.74 -18.54
N PHE A 547 4.52 -0.46 -17.57
CA PHE A 547 4.58 -1.12 -16.27
C PHE A 547 4.38 -0.06 -15.19
N SER A 548 3.33 -0.23 -14.38
CA SER A 548 3.03 0.64 -13.25
C SER A 548 3.95 0.35 -12.06
N ASN A 549 4.14 1.34 -11.19
CA ASN A 549 4.83 1.15 -9.92
C ASN A 549 4.03 0.19 -9.03
N LEU A 550 4.63 -0.94 -8.67
CA LEU A 550 4.07 -1.99 -7.83
C LEU A 550 4.12 -1.65 -6.33
N ILE A 551 4.86 -0.61 -5.95
CA ILE A 551 4.99 -0.12 -4.57
C ILE A 551 4.69 1.40 -4.58
N PRO A 552 3.44 1.81 -4.84
CA PRO A 552 3.06 3.22 -4.94
C PRO A 552 3.22 4.02 -3.63
N GLU A 553 3.37 3.34 -2.49
CA GLU A 553 3.57 3.95 -1.18
C GLU A 553 4.98 4.55 -1.01
N ASP A 554 5.97 4.03 -1.74
CA ASP A 554 7.32 4.60 -1.74
C ASP A 554 7.27 5.97 -2.41
N LYS A 555 7.72 7.01 -1.71
CA LYS A 555 7.73 8.37 -2.27
C LYS A 555 9.01 8.57 -3.07
N PRO A 556 8.93 9.16 -4.28
CA PRO A 556 10.12 9.49 -5.04
C PRO A 556 10.96 10.54 -4.30
N ASP A 557 12.21 10.22 -4.02
CA ASP A 557 13.20 11.18 -3.56
C ASP A 557 13.96 11.81 -4.73
N TRP A 558 14.48 13.01 -4.48
CA TRP A 558 15.30 13.69 -5.47
C TRP A 558 16.62 12.95 -5.70
N PHE A 559 17.01 12.83 -6.97
CA PHE A 559 18.33 12.33 -7.36
C PHE A 559 18.86 13.16 -8.53
N LYS A 560 20.18 13.07 -8.75
CA LYS A 560 20.84 13.66 -9.91
C LYS A 560 21.00 12.60 -11.00
N PRO A 561 20.32 12.74 -12.17
CA PRO A 561 20.52 11.84 -13.30
C PRO A 561 21.96 11.86 -13.80
N ILE A 562 22.42 10.71 -14.28
CA ILE A 562 23.73 10.54 -14.90
C ILE A 562 23.54 10.61 -16.41
N PRO A 563 24.21 11.53 -17.13
CA PRO A 563 24.18 11.53 -18.58
C PRO A 563 24.73 10.22 -19.15
N PRO A 564 24.14 9.64 -20.22
CA PRO A 564 24.61 8.41 -20.85
C PRO A 564 26.12 8.36 -21.10
N LYS A 565 26.70 9.41 -21.68
CA LYS A 565 28.13 9.49 -21.95
C LYS A 565 28.98 9.37 -20.68
N THR A 566 28.56 10.01 -19.60
CA THR A 566 29.23 9.93 -18.29
C THR A 566 29.16 8.52 -17.69
N ALA A 567 28.11 7.75 -17.99
CA ALA A 567 28.00 6.35 -17.57
C ALA A 567 28.97 5.44 -18.35
N LEU A 568 29.33 5.75 -19.59
CA LEU A 568 30.34 5.00 -20.35
C LEU A 568 31.77 5.31 -19.91
N GLU A 569 32.06 6.57 -19.61
CA GLU A 569 33.39 7.03 -19.18
C GLU A 569 33.84 6.38 -17.85
N ARG A 570 32.90 5.85 -17.08
CA ARG A 570 33.13 5.21 -15.78
C ARG A 570 32.71 3.76 -15.85
N SER A 571 33.55 2.86 -15.37
CA SER A 571 33.12 1.46 -15.18
C SER A 571 32.27 1.38 -13.90
N GLY A 572 31.10 0.74 -13.97
CA GLY A 572 30.21 0.68 -12.81
C GLY A 572 28.89 -0.05 -13.08
N ASN A 573 28.12 -0.20 -12.00
CA ASN A 573 26.76 -0.74 -12.02
C ASN A 573 25.77 0.43 -11.83
N TYR A 574 24.77 0.50 -12.69
CA TYR A 574 23.80 1.58 -12.74
C TYR A 574 22.37 1.05 -12.80
N LEU A 575 21.43 1.89 -12.41
CA LEU A 575 20.00 1.66 -12.67
C LEU A 575 19.58 2.48 -13.87
N TYR A 576 18.58 1.97 -14.58
CA TYR A 576 17.91 2.73 -15.63
C TYR A 576 16.39 2.57 -15.53
N VAL A 577 15.69 3.56 -16.06
CA VAL A 577 14.28 3.46 -16.47
C VAL A 577 14.12 4.07 -17.86
N VAL A 578 13.16 3.55 -18.61
CA VAL A 578 12.68 4.13 -19.86
C VAL A 578 11.26 4.61 -19.61
N LEU A 579 11.07 5.93 -19.67
CA LEU A 579 9.78 6.57 -19.42
C LEU A 579 8.79 6.31 -20.58
N GLU A 580 7.50 6.57 -20.39
CA GLU A 580 6.47 6.37 -21.42
C GLU A 580 6.71 7.18 -22.71
N ASN A 581 7.41 8.31 -22.63
CA ASN A 581 7.85 9.08 -23.80
C ASN A 581 9.09 8.49 -24.51
N GLY A 582 9.65 7.39 -23.99
CA GLY A 582 10.83 6.71 -24.49
C GLY A 582 12.16 7.26 -23.97
N ASP A 583 12.16 8.25 -23.07
CA ASP A 583 13.40 8.83 -22.53
C ASP A 583 14.13 7.85 -21.59
N LEU A 584 15.44 7.76 -21.77
CA LEU A 584 16.33 6.97 -20.90
C LEU A 584 16.80 7.82 -19.72
N VAL A 585 16.49 7.38 -18.50
CA VAL A 585 16.96 8.01 -17.27
C VAL A 585 17.87 7.05 -16.53
N ILE A 586 19.11 7.49 -16.26
CA ILE A 586 20.15 6.68 -15.61
C ILE A 586 20.47 7.26 -14.24
N GLY A 587 20.65 6.39 -13.25
CA GLY A 587 21.11 6.76 -11.92
C GLY A 587 22.09 5.76 -11.33
N LYS A 588 22.66 6.14 -10.18
CA LYS A 588 23.43 5.21 -9.36
C LYS A 588 22.53 4.10 -8.82
N ARG A 589 23.13 2.98 -8.40
CA ARG A 589 22.41 1.88 -7.74
C ARG A 589 21.62 2.29 -6.50
N THR A 590 22.09 3.33 -5.79
CA THR A 590 21.41 3.88 -4.62
C THR A 590 20.23 4.79 -4.94
N ALA A 591 20.00 5.14 -6.22
CA ALA A 591 18.92 6.04 -6.59
C ALA A 591 17.55 5.36 -6.49
N GLY A 592 17.43 4.05 -6.73
CA GLY A 592 16.16 3.33 -6.79
C GLY A 592 15.35 3.65 -8.06
N HIS A 593 14.68 2.65 -8.66
CA HIS A 593 13.95 2.82 -9.92
C HIS A 593 12.78 3.80 -9.81
N ILE A 594 12.10 3.83 -8.66
CA ILE A 594 10.99 4.74 -8.41
C ILE A 594 11.41 6.21 -8.48
N ASN A 595 12.60 6.55 -7.98
CA ASN A 595 13.11 7.92 -8.03
C ASN A 595 13.44 8.31 -9.48
N LEU A 596 14.03 7.39 -10.24
CA LEU A 596 14.31 7.61 -11.66
C LEU A 596 13.04 7.89 -12.47
N ALA A 597 11.97 7.15 -12.19
CA ALA A 597 10.69 7.28 -12.87
C ALA A 597 9.79 8.39 -12.28
N ARG A 598 10.15 8.95 -11.12
CA ARG A 598 9.32 9.86 -10.31
C ARG A 598 7.94 9.28 -10.01
N GLY A 599 7.89 7.97 -9.78
CA GLY A 599 6.64 7.22 -9.52
C GLY A 599 5.76 6.98 -10.75
N ASN A 600 6.11 7.48 -11.93
CA ASN A 600 5.33 7.26 -13.15
C ASN A 600 5.49 5.83 -13.69
N PRO A 601 4.57 5.36 -14.55
CA PRO A 601 4.76 4.13 -15.30
C PRO A 601 6.00 4.20 -16.21
N VAL A 602 6.56 3.04 -16.54
CA VAL A 602 7.76 2.90 -17.37
C VAL A 602 7.54 1.91 -18.50
N LEU A 603 8.24 2.07 -19.61
CA LEU A 603 8.29 1.07 -20.69
C LEU A 603 9.28 -0.05 -20.35
N ALA A 604 10.36 0.30 -19.65
CA ALA A 604 11.39 -0.63 -19.18
C ALA A 604 12.11 -0.06 -17.96
N ALA A 605 12.73 -0.93 -17.17
CA ALA A 605 13.49 -0.58 -15.97
C ALA A 605 14.36 -1.78 -15.57
N GLY A 606 15.56 -1.52 -15.09
CA GLY A 606 16.48 -2.59 -14.68
C GLY A 606 17.84 -2.09 -14.26
N GLU A 607 18.82 -2.98 -14.28
CA GLU A 607 20.22 -2.70 -14.01
C GLU A 607 21.05 -2.84 -15.29
N PHE A 608 22.15 -2.08 -15.38
CA PHE A 608 23.15 -2.29 -16.43
C PHE A 608 24.56 -2.05 -15.90
N LYS A 609 25.55 -2.61 -16.60
CA LYS A 609 26.97 -2.47 -16.24
C LYS A 609 27.75 -1.92 -17.41
N THR A 610 28.68 -1.02 -17.10
CA THR A 610 29.66 -0.52 -18.06
C THR A 610 31.06 -0.94 -17.67
N LYS A 611 31.89 -1.25 -18.67
CA LYS A 611 33.31 -1.55 -18.50
C LYS A 611 34.05 -1.07 -19.75
N GLY A 612 35.11 -0.28 -19.55
CA GLY A 612 35.99 0.17 -20.65
C GLY A 612 35.24 0.94 -21.75
N GLY A 613 34.32 1.84 -21.39
CA GLY A 613 33.58 2.64 -22.38
C GLY A 613 32.40 1.94 -23.05
N GLN A 614 32.06 0.71 -22.63
CA GLN A 614 30.99 -0.07 -23.24
C GLN A 614 30.00 -0.59 -22.19
N VAL A 615 28.73 -0.70 -22.56
CA VAL A 615 27.78 -1.55 -21.84
C VAL A 615 28.23 -3.00 -22.02
N VAL A 616 28.30 -3.78 -20.94
CA VAL A 616 28.67 -5.21 -20.98
C VAL A 616 27.55 -6.11 -20.46
N TYR A 617 26.53 -5.52 -19.85
CA TYR A 617 25.39 -6.21 -19.27
C TYR A 617 24.22 -5.24 -19.15
N LEU A 618 23.01 -5.70 -19.47
CA LEU A 618 21.76 -5.00 -19.33
C LEU A 618 20.70 -6.02 -18.91
N ASP A 619 19.83 -5.70 -17.95
CA ASP A 619 18.71 -6.56 -17.59
C ASP A 619 17.42 -5.77 -17.34
N ASN A 620 16.33 -6.44 -16.98
CA ASN A 620 15.07 -5.83 -16.54
C ASN A 620 14.85 -5.92 -15.02
N LYS A 621 15.91 -6.08 -14.22
CA LYS A 621 15.80 -6.30 -12.78
C LYS A 621 15.39 -5.02 -12.04
N SER A 622 14.11 -4.73 -12.02
CA SER A 622 13.50 -3.66 -11.21
C SER A 622 12.59 -4.22 -10.13
N GLY A 623 12.80 -3.81 -8.87
CA GLY A 623 11.94 -4.19 -7.75
C GLY A 623 10.55 -3.53 -7.80
N HIS A 624 10.50 -2.26 -8.24
CA HIS A 624 9.29 -1.44 -8.30
C HIS A 624 8.43 -1.67 -9.53
N TYR A 625 8.99 -2.11 -10.66
CA TYR A 625 8.25 -2.17 -11.93
C TYR A 625 8.21 -3.56 -12.57
N ARG A 626 9.21 -4.41 -12.29
CA ARG A 626 9.36 -5.76 -12.84
C ARG A 626 8.95 -5.91 -14.32
N PRO A 627 9.50 -5.10 -15.23
CA PRO A 627 9.10 -5.13 -16.63
C PRO A 627 9.53 -6.43 -17.30
N TYR A 628 8.75 -6.94 -18.26
CA TYR A 628 8.98 -8.22 -18.92
C TYR A 628 8.52 -8.21 -20.39
N GLY A 629 8.88 -9.24 -21.13
CA GLY A 629 8.43 -9.42 -22.52
C GLY A 629 9.29 -8.68 -23.56
N ALA A 630 8.98 -8.93 -24.83
CA ALA A 630 9.72 -8.41 -25.98
C ALA A 630 9.60 -6.88 -26.08
N ARG A 631 8.44 -6.31 -25.70
CA ARG A 631 8.23 -4.85 -25.69
C ARG A 631 9.13 -4.14 -24.70
N ALA A 632 9.26 -4.65 -23.47
CA ALA A 632 10.17 -4.08 -22.47
C ALA A 632 11.64 -4.19 -22.91
N GLN A 633 12.04 -5.34 -23.46
CA GLN A 633 13.37 -5.54 -24.01
C GLN A 633 13.66 -4.54 -25.14
N LYS A 634 12.74 -4.43 -26.10
CA LYS A 634 12.87 -3.51 -27.22
C LYS A 634 12.96 -2.06 -26.74
N ALA A 635 12.10 -1.64 -25.81
CA ALA A 635 12.13 -0.29 -25.25
C ALA A 635 13.47 0.01 -24.57
N ALA A 636 14.03 -0.93 -23.80
CA ALA A 636 15.35 -0.78 -23.18
C ALA A 636 16.47 -0.66 -24.23
N VAL A 637 16.54 -1.60 -25.17
CA VAL A 637 17.60 -1.63 -26.19
C VAL A 637 17.53 -0.39 -27.09
N ASP A 638 16.35 -0.01 -27.56
CA ASP A 638 16.15 1.17 -28.41
C ASP A 638 16.52 2.47 -27.67
N ALA A 639 16.14 2.59 -26.39
CA ALA A 639 16.49 3.76 -25.58
C ALA A 639 18.00 3.87 -25.34
N PHE A 640 18.69 2.75 -25.08
CA PHE A 640 20.14 2.72 -24.92
C PHE A 640 20.87 3.07 -26.22
N ASN A 641 20.47 2.46 -27.34
CA ASN A 641 21.10 2.70 -28.65
C ASN A 641 20.91 4.15 -29.13
N ARG A 642 19.71 4.73 -28.95
CA ARG A 642 19.46 6.16 -29.23
C ARG A 642 20.34 7.10 -28.41
N ASN A 643 20.82 6.66 -27.25
CA ASN A 643 21.70 7.42 -26.36
C ASN A 643 23.19 7.03 -26.49
N GLY A 644 23.57 6.29 -27.54
CA GLY A 644 24.96 5.88 -27.81
C GLY A 644 25.49 4.78 -26.88
N LEU A 645 24.62 4.13 -26.11
CA LEU A 645 24.97 3.06 -25.17
C LEU A 645 24.72 1.70 -25.83
N ASN A 646 25.46 1.34 -26.89
CA ASN A 646 25.27 0.10 -27.66
C ASN A 646 24.88 -1.11 -26.76
N ALA A 647 23.61 -1.53 -26.84
CA ALA A 647 22.99 -2.54 -25.99
C ALA A 647 22.61 -3.83 -26.73
N ASP A 648 22.88 -3.90 -28.04
CA ASP A 648 22.49 -5.03 -28.87
C ASP A 648 23.14 -6.33 -28.38
N GLY A 649 22.32 -7.35 -28.15
CA GLY A 649 22.76 -8.66 -27.65
C GLY A 649 23.21 -8.69 -26.18
N LYS A 650 23.04 -7.59 -25.42
CA LYS A 650 23.51 -7.48 -24.02
C LYS A 650 22.39 -7.59 -22.99
N TYR A 651 21.15 -7.62 -23.45
CA TYR A 651 19.97 -7.72 -22.62
C TYR A 651 19.77 -9.14 -22.10
N ASN A 652 19.63 -9.28 -20.78
CA ASN A 652 19.34 -10.52 -20.09
C ASN A 652 18.02 -10.37 -19.32
N ALA A 653 17.03 -11.21 -19.64
CA ALA A 653 15.75 -11.18 -18.95
C ALA A 653 15.87 -11.80 -17.55
N ALA A 654 16.02 -10.97 -16.53
CA ALA A 654 15.96 -11.34 -15.12
C ALA A 654 14.52 -11.61 -14.66
N TRP A 655 13.55 -10.88 -15.20
CA TRP A 655 12.12 -11.18 -15.07
C TRP A 655 11.61 -11.76 -16.38
N GLY A 656 11.10 -12.99 -16.32
CA GLY A 656 10.29 -13.53 -17.41
C GLY A 656 8.90 -12.89 -17.42
N LYS A 657 8.14 -13.12 -18.50
CA LYS A 657 6.68 -12.99 -18.41
C LYS A 657 6.26 -13.73 -17.14
N PRO A 658 5.47 -13.10 -16.22
CA PRO A 658 5.00 -13.78 -15.03
C PRO A 658 4.49 -15.13 -15.49
N GLY A 659 5.12 -16.19 -14.98
CA GLY A 659 4.75 -17.53 -15.37
C GLY A 659 3.24 -17.64 -15.17
N CYS A 660 2.54 -17.88 -16.27
CA CYS A 660 1.19 -18.40 -16.24
C CYS A 660 1.29 -19.74 -15.53
#